data_AF-A0A9P6SKP0-F1
#
_entry.id   AF-A0A9P6SKP0-F1
#
_cell.length_a   1.000
_cell.length_b   1.000
_cell.length_c   1.000
_cell.angle_alpha   90.00
_cell.angle_beta   90.00
_cell.angle_gamma   90.00
#
_symmetry.space_group_name_H-M   'P 1'
#
loop_
_entity.id
_entity.type
_entity.pdbx_description
1 polymer ?
#
loop_
_entity_poly.entity_id
_entity_poly.type
_entity_poly.pdbx_seq_one_letter_code
_entity_poly.pdbx_strand_id
1 'polypeptide(L)'
;MAESKKKKNIAFFHPDLGIGGAERLIIDAAVGLQNRGHKVVIFTSHCDPNHCFEEARDGTLDVRVRGNWLFPPSILSRFSILCAILRQFHLIIGAYLTSELSGFKPDAFVVDQLSAGLPWLRFLYPETRILFYCHFPDLLLAQGRAAWLKRAYRIPFDFIEEWSMGFTDSVCVNSGFTKGVVSKVFPALARTKDLQVVYPCVDVNLKSDQTEDDFVSPWTGKEFLLSINRFEKKKDIGLAIKAYAGLGEHGRKGENVSYHKDLVTLAESLDLKTATTGTITTALNVPADIDVLFLLSVQSAFKEMLLKSAKLLIYTPSNEHFGIVPLEAMLEGVPVLAANTGGPLETVVDGKTGWHCPPDDVEKWTAVMNKVLHEMSEKELEAIGRAGRERVKEEFSDIKMATRLDNIIDGMAGNERRTLIEIPLLFLTLAALCVDVGYYLVLQNKESTHVHVSPVIGCSKNTITRMVLITPLPPLRMTSTRSRSFFLAVKAMSEATHGTRYHRSERCFSSSVAARAQKKYEAVVVGAGPAGVAVVGNLLEQKKSPILWVDHLFQGGRLNEFYREVPSNTKVKRFVMYAEGVSPFREIAEKTPAPNAYSHLKGLEQEGTCHIAQAADLCIMLTKGLDASKGVDKQIGSVSSAQWSDSDNWTVNIKPDGKSSSPPTISSNLLVLCTGSVPTTGPLPVSGFEELGLDPALNPPLLAKLLPSDQPLTVGVIGASHSAILVLRNLYNLASSTHPKLRIRWFTRHPLRYAEERDGWIFRDNTGLKGDVAVWAKENLEEDRLQSSPVSNYLEKIATSKEREQEDYEKYLPSCTHVVQAIGFKKNELPVLERDGKRMEASYDSQSGGFADGKGERVKGLYAAGIAWPERVVDPEGNTEYAVGLWKFMTYLTRVVKDWRKD
;
A
#
# COMPACT_ATOMS: atom_id res chain seq x y z
N MET A 1 9.53 -13.27 -42.94
CA MET A 1 10.47 -12.16 -42.65
C MET A 1 9.64 -10.98 -42.21
N ALA A 2 9.63 -10.65 -40.91
CA ALA A 2 8.90 -9.49 -40.41
C ALA A 2 9.75 -8.23 -40.65
N GLU A 3 9.19 -7.20 -41.29
CA GLU A 3 9.84 -5.89 -41.41
C GLU A 3 10.25 -5.39 -40.02
N SER A 4 11.53 -5.02 -39.89
CA SER A 4 12.07 -4.42 -38.67
C SER A 4 11.36 -3.08 -38.42
N LYS A 5 10.29 -3.10 -37.61
CA LYS A 5 9.58 -1.89 -37.18
C LYS A 5 10.56 -0.89 -36.57
N LYS A 6 10.36 0.39 -36.89
CA LYS A 6 11.20 1.49 -36.41
C LYS A 6 11.10 1.62 -34.89
N LYS A 7 12.23 1.49 -34.20
CA LYS A 7 12.36 1.77 -32.77
C LYS A 7 12.07 3.26 -32.52
N LYS A 8 11.33 3.55 -31.44
CA LYS A 8 10.86 4.89 -31.07
C LYS A 8 11.20 5.20 -29.63
N ASN A 9 11.34 6.48 -29.32
CA ASN A 9 11.42 7.01 -27.96
C ASN A 9 10.02 7.46 -27.54
N ILE A 10 9.47 6.86 -26.49
CA ILE A 10 8.10 7.07 -26.05
C ILE A 10 8.11 7.58 -24.62
N ALA A 11 7.53 8.75 -24.39
CA ALA A 11 7.45 9.35 -23.06
C ALA A 11 6.01 9.31 -22.54
N PHE A 12 5.83 8.66 -21.39
CA PHE A 12 4.54 8.59 -20.70
C PHE A 12 4.41 9.75 -19.70
N PHE A 13 3.21 10.30 -19.58
CA PHE A 13 2.85 11.25 -18.54
C PHE A 13 1.66 10.71 -17.76
N HIS A 14 1.92 10.29 -16.52
CA HIS A 14 0.92 9.71 -15.63
C HIS A 14 0.90 10.47 -14.29
N PRO A 15 -0.25 10.92 -13.76
CA PRO A 15 -0.27 11.79 -12.59
C PRO A 15 0.37 11.21 -11.32
N ASP A 16 0.10 9.95 -10.97
CA ASP A 16 0.53 9.33 -9.72
C ASP A 16 0.70 7.81 -9.85
N LEU A 17 1.92 7.29 -9.70
CA LEU A 17 2.19 5.85 -9.80
C LEU A 17 2.00 5.16 -8.43
N GLY A 18 0.75 4.89 -8.09
CA GLY A 18 0.35 4.09 -6.93
C GLY A 18 -0.02 2.63 -7.27
N ILE A 19 -0.88 2.01 -6.46
CA ILE A 19 -1.48 0.69 -6.73
C ILE A 19 -2.95 0.87 -7.12
N GLY A 20 -3.23 0.76 -8.42
CA GLY A 20 -4.59 0.85 -8.96
C GLY A 20 -4.68 0.31 -10.39
N GLY A 21 -5.91 0.26 -10.91
CA GLY A 21 -6.18 -0.36 -12.22
C GLY A 21 -5.68 0.48 -13.40
N ALA A 22 -5.75 1.81 -13.29
CA ALA A 22 -5.23 2.71 -14.31
C ALA A 22 -3.70 2.69 -14.32
N GLU A 23 -3.10 2.65 -13.14
CA GLU A 23 -1.67 2.57 -12.90
C GLU A 23 -1.11 1.25 -13.47
N ARG A 24 -1.77 0.11 -13.19
CA ARG A 24 -1.38 -1.20 -13.74
C ARG A 24 -1.36 -1.18 -15.27
N LEU A 25 -2.43 -0.65 -15.88
CA LEU A 25 -2.54 -0.53 -17.33
C LEU A 25 -1.39 0.27 -17.94
N ILE A 26 -1.03 1.41 -17.33
CA ILE A 26 0.05 2.26 -17.83
C ILE A 26 1.41 1.55 -17.69
N ILE A 27 1.64 0.83 -16.60
CA ILE A 27 2.84 0.01 -16.42
C ILE A 27 2.90 -1.09 -17.48
N ASP A 28 1.82 -1.86 -17.68
CA ASP A 28 1.76 -2.90 -18.71
C ASP A 28 1.97 -2.35 -20.12
N ALA A 29 1.40 -1.18 -20.42
CA ALA A 29 1.57 -0.51 -21.70
C ALA A 29 3.02 -0.08 -21.92
N ALA A 30 3.67 0.47 -20.89
CA ALA A 30 5.06 0.88 -20.95
C ALA A 30 6.00 -0.33 -21.12
N VAL A 31 5.83 -1.38 -20.32
CA VAL A 31 6.60 -2.63 -20.42
C VAL A 31 6.37 -3.30 -21.77
N GLY A 32 5.12 -3.38 -22.23
CA GLY A 32 4.78 -3.97 -23.53
C GLY A 32 5.45 -3.27 -24.71
N LEU A 33 5.49 -1.93 -24.72
CA LEU A 33 6.22 -1.17 -25.73
C LEU A 33 7.74 -1.33 -25.59
N GLN A 34 8.27 -1.39 -24.36
CA GLN A 34 9.69 -1.64 -24.11
C GLN A 34 10.12 -3.02 -24.64
N ASN A 35 9.31 -4.06 -24.40
CA ASN A 35 9.54 -5.43 -24.88
C ASN A 35 9.52 -5.52 -26.41
N ARG A 36 8.83 -4.60 -27.09
CA ARG A 36 8.86 -4.45 -28.56
C ARG A 36 10.08 -3.68 -29.08
N GLY A 37 10.99 -3.28 -28.19
CA GLY A 37 12.25 -2.62 -28.51
C GLY A 37 12.20 -1.09 -28.56
N HIS A 38 11.10 -0.47 -28.11
CA HIS A 38 11.02 0.98 -27.92
C HIS A 38 11.78 1.40 -26.66
N LYS A 39 12.30 2.63 -26.66
CA LYS A 39 12.84 3.23 -25.45
C LYS A 39 11.70 3.96 -24.74
N VAL A 40 11.44 3.61 -23.48
CA VAL A 40 10.32 4.16 -22.72
C VAL A 40 10.82 4.91 -21.48
N VAL A 41 10.17 6.03 -21.17
CA VAL A 41 10.35 6.80 -19.93
C VAL A 41 8.98 7.20 -19.40
N ILE A 42 8.78 7.15 -18.08
CA ILE A 42 7.55 7.59 -17.43
C ILE A 42 7.83 8.84 -16.59
N PHE A 43 7.18 9.94 -16.91
CA PHE A 43 7.14 11.14 -16.08
C PHE A 43 5.90 11.10 -15.21
N THR A 44 6.07 11.25 -13.90
CA THR A 44 4.96 11.27 -12.94
C THR A 44 5.06 12.38 -11.92
N SER A 45 3.92 12.81 -11.35
CA SER A 45 3.91 13.80 -10.28
C SER A 45 4.23 13.19 -8.92
N HIS A 46 4.01 11.89 -8.73
CA HIS A 46 4.29 11.18 -7.48
C HIS A 46 4.50 9.68 -7.76
N CYS A 47 5.39 9.07 -7.00
CA CYS A 47 5.60 7.62 -6.95
C CYS A 47 6.18 7.33 -5.56
N ASP A 48 5.51 6.50 -4.76
CA ASP A 48 6.03 6.01 -3.48
C ASP A 48 6.66 4.63 -3.73
N PRO A 49 7.99 4.45 -3.55
CA PRO A 49 8.65 3.15 -3.75
C PRO A 49 8.10 2.00 -2.90
N ASN A 50 7.39 2.31 -1.80
CA ASN A 50 6.74 1.33 -0.93
C ASN A 50 5.28 1.02 -1.34
N HIS A 51 4.73 1.77 -2.29
CA HIS A 51 3.35 1.68 -2.73
C HIS A 51 3.20 1.91 -4.24
N CYS A 52 3.97 1.17 -5.03
CA CYS A 52 3.88 1.15 -6.49
C CYS A 52 4.16 -0.26 -7.02
N PHE A 53 3.86 -0.50 -8.29
CA PHE A 53 4.19 -1.76 -8.96
C PHE A 53 5.70 -1.98 -9.06
N GLU A 54 6.13 -3.25 -9.10
CA GLU A 54 7.55 -3.61 -9.01
C GLU A 54 8.37 -3.00 -10.15
N GLU A 55 7.80 -2.99 -11.35
CA GLU A 55 8.44 -2.48 -12.56
C GLU A 55 8.73 -0.97 -12.50
N ALA A 56 8.02 -0.25 -11.62
CA ALA A 56 8.22 1.19 -11.39
C ALA A 56 9.34 1.47 -10.37
N ARG A 57 9.81 0.47 -9.62
CA ARG A 57 10.82 0.63 -8.53
C ARG A 57 12.10 -0.18 -8.72
N ASP A 58 12.05 -1.31 -9.42
CA ASP A 58 13.18 -2.25 -9.56
C ASP A 58 14.16 -1.88 -10.68
N GLY A 59 13.84 -0.84 -11.45
CA GLY A 59 14.62 -0.36 -12.59
C GLY A 59 14.20 -0.94 -13.94
N THR A 60 13.13 -1.74 -14.00
CA THR A 60 12.54 -2.23 -15.25
C THR A 60 12.09 -1.08 -16.15
N LEU A 61 11.49 -0.02 -15.58
CA LEU A 61 11.10 1.20 -16.28
C LEU A 61 11.90 2.41 -15.78
N ASP A 62 12.28 3.32 -16.68
CA ASP A 62 12.84 4.63 -16.32
C ASP A 62 11.71 5.55 -15.83
N VAL A 63 11.52 5.62 -14.51
CA VAL A 63 10.50 6.45 -13.85
C VAL A 63 11.11 7.73 -13.29
N ARG A 64 10.52 8.89 -13.66
CA ARG A 64 11.01 10.22 -13.30
C ARG A 64 9.92 11.02 -12.60
N VAL A 65 10.11 11.24 -11.30
CA VAL A 65 9.18 12.01 -10.48
C VAL A 65 9.51 13.50 -10.55
N ARG A 66 8.59 14.31 -11.07
CA ARG A 66 8.63 15.79 -10.99
C ARG A 66 7.30 16.26 -10.39
N GLY A 67 6.96 17.54 -10.42
CA GLY A 67 5.56 17.95 -10.17
C GLY A 67 5.08 17.94 -8.70
N ASN A 68 5.70 17.19 -7.78
CA ASN A 68 5.10 16.91 -6.47
C ASN A 68 5.18 18.02 -5.41
N TRP A 69 6.16 18.94 -5.51
CA TRP A 69 6.55 19.77 -4.36
C TRP A 69 5.81 21.12 -4.28
N LEU A 70 5.39 21.69 -5.42
CA LEU A 70 4.85 23.06 -5.48
C LEU A 70 3.35 23.12 -5.20
N PHE A 71 2.59 22.14 -5.68
CA PHE A 71 1.13 22.12 -5.58
C PHE A 71 0.66 20.89 -4.79
N PRO A 72 -0.12 21.06 -3.70
CA PRO A 72 -0.63 19.93 -2.92
C PRO A 72 -1.72 19.17 -3.69
N PRO A 73 -2.07 17.93 -3.28
CA PRO A 73 -3.15 17.15 -3.91
C PRO A 73 -4.55 17.77 -3.78
N SER A 74 -4.78 18.57 -2.74
CA SER A 74 -6.00 19.36 -2.53
C SER A 74 -5.72 20.53 -1.58
N ILE A 75 -6.61 21.52 -1.56
CA ILE A 75 -6.56 22.65 -0.61
C ILE A 75 -7.75 22.52 0.33
N LEU A 76 -7.52 22.30 1.63
CA LEU A 76 -8.56 22.07 2.64
C LEU A 76 -9.52 20.92 2.27
N SER A 77 -9.01 19.85 1.66
CA SER A 77 -9.80 18.74 1.10
C SER A 77 -10.83 19.15 0.03
N ARG A 78 -10.61 20.31 -0.61
CA ARG A 78 -11.40 20.86 -1.71
C ARG A 78 -10.49 21.16 -2.91
N PHE A 79 -11.09 21.47 -4.06
CA PHE A 79 -10.37 21.87 -5.28
C PHE A 79 -9.37 20.82 -5.83
N SER A 80 -9.62 19.53 -5.61
CA SER A 80 -8.72 18.45 -6.04
C SER A 80 -8.45 18.45 -7.55
N ILE A 81 -9.45 18.70 -8.40
CA ILE A 81 -9.27 18.77 -9.86
C ILE A 81 -8.36 19.92 -10.27
N LEU A 82 -8.49 21.10 -9.65
CA LEU A 82 -7.62 22.25 -9.90
C LEU A 82 -6.17 21.91 -9.49
N CYS A 83 -5.99 21.33 -8.31
CA CYS A 83 -4.69 20.88 -7.82
C CYS A 83 -4.06 19.85 -8.76
N ALA A 84 -4.84 18.87 -9.24
CA ALA A 84 -4.38 17.85 -10.18
C ALA A 84 -3.89 18.47 -11.51
N ILE A 85 -4.63 19.43 -12.07
CA ILE A 85 -4.24 20.17 -13.27
C ILE A 85 -2.94 20.96 -13.04
N LEU A 86 -2.83 21.68 -11.92
CA LEU A 86 -1.63 22.45 -11.58
C LEU A 86 -0.40 21.56 -11.40
N ARG A 87 -0.57 20.37 -10.79
CA ARG A 87 0.50 19.37 -10.64
C ARG A 87 0.94 18.81 -11.98
N GLN A 88 0.01 18.49 -12.88
CA GLN A 88 0.33 18.05 -14.23
C GLN A 88 1.07 19.13 -15.03
N PHE A 89 0.66 20.39 -14.91
CA PHE A 89 1.37 21.51 -15.51
C PHE A 89 2.79 21.64 -14.96
N HIS A 90 2.96 21.55 -13.64
CA HIS A 90 4.27 21.57 -12.99
C HIS A 90 5.17 20.39 -13.42
N LEU A 91 4.61 19.19 -13.62
CA LEU A 91 5.30 18.03 -14.16
C LEU A 91 5.85 18.31 -15.57
N ILE A 92 5.00 18.82 -16.49
CA ILE A 92 5.38 19.11 -17.88
C ILE A 92 6.44 20.22 -17.95
N ILE A 93 6.24 21.32 -17.20
CA ILE A 93 7.20 22.42 -17.16
C ILE A 93 8.52 21.98 -16.52
N GLY A 94 8.47 21.17 -15.46
CA GLY A 94 9.67 20.61 -14.85
C GLY A 94 10.49 19.76 -15.82
N ALA A 95 9.83 18.89 -16.59
CA ALA A 95 10.48 18.07 -17.61
C ALA A 95 11.04 18.89 -18.80
N TYR A 96 10.40 20.02 -19.13
CA TYR A 96 10.88 20.97 -20.14
C TYR A 96 12.12 21.75 -19.66
N LEU A 97 12.06 22.35 -18.46
CA LEU A 97 13.12 23.20 -17.92
C LEU A 97 14.41 22.44 -17.61
N THR A 98 14.29 21.18 -17.22
CA THR A 98 15.43 20.28 -16.96
C THR A 98 16.06 19.72 -18.24
N SER A 99 15.50 20.03 -19.43
CA SER A 99 15.96 19.51 -20.72
C SER A 99 15.93 17.97 -20.83
N GLU A 100 15.15 17.30 -19.97
CA GLU A 100 15.06 15.85 -19.96
C GLU A 100 14.38 15.31 -21.22
N LEU A 101 13.30 15.98 -21.63
CA LEU A 101 12.57 15.66 -22.86
C LEU A 101 13.36 16.01 -24.12
N SER A 102 14.11 17.11 -24.13
CA SER A 102 14.97 17.46 -25.28
C SER A 102 16.16 16.51 -25.41
N GLY A 103 16.72 16.03 -24.29
CA GLY A 103 17.73 14.97 -24.28
C GLY A 103 17.18 13.61 -24.71
N PHE A 104 15.94 13.27 -24.30
CA PHE A 104 15.30 12.01 -24.65
C PHE A 104 14.81 11.95 -26.11
N LYS A 105 14.43 13.09 -26.70
CA LYS A 105 13.89 13.21 -28.08
C LYS A 105 12.72 12.25 -28.34
N PRO A 106 11.56 12.46 -27.69
CA PRO A 106 10.40 11.59 -27.85
C PRO A 106 9.80 11.71 -29.26
N ASP A 107 9.56 10.57 -29.90
CA ASP A 107 8.76 10.45 -31.12
C ASP A 107 7.26 10.55 -30.81
N ALA A 108 6.85 10.07 -29.64
CA ALA A 108 5.47 10.11 -29.17
C ALA A 108 5.37 10.33 -27.65
N PHE A 109 4.29 10.99 -27.25
CA PHE A 109 3.80 11.10 -25.88
C PHE A 109 2.60 10.19 -25.68
N VAL A 110 2.56 9.49 -24.56
CA VAL A 110 1.36 8.80 -24.06
C VAL A 110 0.93 9.49 -22.79
N VAL A 111 -0.31 9.97 -22.74
CA VAL A 111 -0.83 10.72 -21.60
C VAL A 111 -2.16 10.10 -21.17
N ASP A 112 -2.41 9.98 -19.88
CA ASP A 112 -3.67 9.42 -19.38
C ASP A 112 -4.20 10.19 -18.16
N GLN A 113 -5.42 9.83 -17.73
CA GLN A 113 -6.22 10.41 -16.62
C GLN A 113 -6.59 11.89 -16.75
N LEU A 114 -5.65 12.77 -17.02
CA LEU A 114 -5.83 14.23 -17.07
C LEU A 114 -5.45 14.76 -18.45
N SER A 115 -6.42 15.31 -19.18
CA SER A 115 -6.19 15.87 -20.53
C SER A 115 -5.68 17.32 -20.51
N ALA A 116 -5.67 18.00 -19.36
CA ALA A 116 -5.37 19.43 -19.27
C ALA A 116 -3.93 19.80 -19.70
N GLY A 117 -3.00 18.84 -19.62
CA GLY A 117 -1.62 18.99 -20.07
C GLY A 117 -1.39 18.94 -21.58
N LEU A 118 -2.34 18.41 -22.36
CA LEU A 118 -2.16 18.14 -23.80
C LEU A 118 -1.86 19.41 -24.64
N PRO A 119 -2.54 20.56 -24.43
CA PRO A 119 -2.24 21.79 -25.19
C PRO A 119 -0.82 22.28 -24.94
N TRP A 120 -0.30 22.09 -23.72
CA TRP A 120 1.06 22.48 -23.35
C TRP A 120 2.11 21.59 -24.00
N LEU A 121 1.89 20.26 -24.03
CA LEU A 121 2.76 19.34 -24.75
C LEU A 121 2.77 19.66 -26.25
N ARG A 122 1.62 19.95 -26.85
CA ARG A 122 1.54 20.37 -28.27
C ARG A 122 2.26 21.70 -28.53
N PHE A 123 2.18 22.65 -27.60
CA PHE A 123 2.84 23.95 -27.73
C PHE A 123 4.36 23.85 -27.60
N LEU A 124 4.86 23.11 -26.61
CA LEU A 124 6.29 22.97 -26.34
C LEU A 124 6.99 22.02 -27.32
N TYR A 125 6.26 21.01 -27.83
CA TYR A 125 6.76 19.97 -28.73
C TYR A 125 5.82 19.80 -29.93
N PRO A 126 5.78 20.77 -30.86
CA PRO A 126 4.82 20.79 -31.96
C PRO A 126 4.92 19.56 -32.88
N GLU A 127 6.13 19.00 -33.02
CA GLU A 127 6.41 17.88 -33.91
C GLU A 127 6.18 16.49 -33.32
N THR A 128 6.12 16.37 -31.99
CA THR A 128 5.94 15.08 -31.32
C THR A 128 4.48 14.66 -31.37
N ARG A 129 4.22 13.36 -31.61
CA ARG A 129 2.84 12.82 -31.63
C ARG A 129 2.32 12.63 -30.21
N ILE A 130 1.02 12.78 -30.01
CA ILE A 130 0.36 12.69 -28.71
C ILE A 130 -0.75 11.66 -28.80
N LEU A 131 -0.66 10.65 -27.95
CA LEU A 131 -1.71 9.68 -27.69
C LEU A 131 -2.32 9.97 -26.33
N PHE A 132 -3.64 10.09 -26.26
CA PHE A 132 -4.36 10.21 -24.99
C PHE A 132 -5.10 8.92 -24.67
N TYR A 133 -4.82 8.30 -23.54
CA TYR A 133 -5.51 7.11 -23.05
C TYR A 133 -6.60 7.52 -22.04
N CYS A 134 -7.86 7.48 -22.46
CA CYS A 134 -9.02 7.80 -21.64
C CYS A 134 -9.57 6.54 -20.98
N HIS A 135 -9.30 6.37 -19.68
CA HIS A 135 -9.83 5.25 -18.89
C HIS A 135 -11.35 5.36 -18.68
N PHE A 136 -11.83 6.57 -18.40
CA PHE A 136 -13.25 6.97 -18.31
C PHE A 136 -13.33 8.51 -18.22
N PRO A 137 -14.40 9.18 -18.67
CA PRO A 137 -14.54 10.63 -18.53
C PRO A 137 -14.52 11.11 -17.06
N ASP A 138 -13.64 12.04 -16.70
CA ASP A 138 -13.57 12.63 -15.35
C ASP A 138 -14.88 13.33 -14.98
N LEU A 139 -15.55 13.92 -15.97
CA LEU A 139 -16.92 14.42 -15.88
C LEU A 139 -17.83 13.46 -15.08
N LEU A 140 -17.80 12.17 -15.40
CA LEU A 140 -18.72 11.19 -14.83
C LEU A 140 -18.23 10.60 -13.50
N LEU A 141 -16.95 10.77 -13.16
CA LEU A 141 -16.36 10.29 -11.90
C LEU A 141 -16.62 11.24 -10.72
N ALA A 142 -16.99 12.50 -10.98
CA ALA A 142 -17.22 13.49 -9.95
C ALA A 142 -18.51 13.23 -9.13
N GLN A 143 -18.36 12.87 -7.86
CA GLN A 143 -19.48 12.65 -6.93
C GLN A 143 -20.12 13.95 -6.42
N GLY A 144 -21.43 13.91 -6.12
CA GLY A 144 -22.14 15.03 -5.49
C GLY A 144 -22.55 16.16 -6.43
N ARG A 145 -22.66 15.90 -7.74
CA ARG A 145 -23.17 16.85 -8.75
C ARG A 145 -24.63 17.28 -8.54
N ALA A 146 -25.38 16.62 -7.64
CA ALA A 146 -26.73 17.03 -7.25
C ALA A 146 -26.76 18.43 -6.60
N ALA A 147 -25.66 18.87 -5.98
CA ALA A 147 -25.56 20.22 -5.42
C ALA A 147 -25.17 21.24 -6.50
N TRP A 148 -25.98 22.30 -6.65
CA TRP A 148 -25.81 23.32 -7.71
C TRP A 148 -24.43 24.00 -7.70
N LEU A 149 -23.88 24.29 -6.51
CA LEU A 149 -22.55 24.91 -6.35
C LEU A 149 -21.43 24.02 -6.91
N LYS A 150 -21.47 22.71 -6.64
CA LYS A 150 -20.50 21.75 -7.18
C LYS A 150 -20.65 21.60 -8.69
N ARG A 151 -21.89 21.62 -9.18
CA ARG A 151 -22.18 21.60 -10.62
C ARG A 151 -21.59 22.84 -11.32
N ALA A 152 -21.82 24.04 -10.78
CA ALA A 152 -21.28 25.29 -11.32
C ALA A 152 -19.74 25.32 -11.31
N TYR A 153 -19.11 24.85 -10.23
CA TYR A 153 -17.64 24.74 -10.13
C TYR A 153 -17.04 23.79 -11.18
N ARG A 154 -17.77 22.74 -11.57
CA ARG A 154 -17.28 21.72 -12.53
C ARG A 154 -17.38 22.15 -14.00
N ILE A 155 -18.35 22.97 -14.38
CA ILE A 155 -18.56 23.45 -15.76
C ILE A 155 -17.25 23.86 -16.49
N PRO A 156 -16.37 24.71 -15.92
CA PRO A 156 -15.15 25.10 -16.62
C PRO A 156 -14.17 23.93 -16.81
N PHE A 157 -14.06 23.01 -15.85
CA PHE A 157 -13.16 21.85 -15.96
C PHE A 157 -13.69 20.81 -16.92
N ASP A 158 -15.01 20.61 -16.95
CA ASP A 158 -15.71 19.74 -17.89
C ASP A 158 -15.49 20.23 -19.35
N PHE A 159 -15.54 21.55 -19.58
CA PHE A 159 -15.20 22.14 -20.87
C PHE A 159 -13.72 21.98 -21.22
N ILE A 160 -12.82 22.23 -20.24
CA ILE A 160 -11.37 22.05 -20.43
C ILE A 160 -11.06 20.62 -20.83
N GLU A 161 -11.71 19.62 -20.21
CA GLU A 161 -11.49 18.20 -20.46
C GLU A 161 -11.69 17.83 -21.95
N GLU A 162 -12.84 18.18 -22.55
CA GLU A 162 -13.12 17.95 -23.97
C GLU A 162 -12.22 18.79 -24.88
N TRP A 163 -12.08 20.08 -24.57
CA TRP A 163 -11.30 21.02 -25.39
C TRP A 163 -9.83 20.60 -25.49
N SER A 164 -9.23 20.23 -24.36
CA SER A 164 -7.81 19.86 -24.28
C SER A 164 -7.54 18.49 -24.91
N MET A 165 -8.48 17.53 -24.82
CA MET A 165 -8.42 16.27 -25.57
C MET A 165 -8.33 16.49 -27.08
N GLY A 166 -8.92 17.56 -27.62
CA GLY A 166 -8.83 17.89 -29.05
C GLY A 166 -7.40 18.10 -29.58
N PHE A 167 -6.39 18.28 -28.72
CA PHE A 167 -4.99 18.48 -29.11
C PHE A 167 -4.21 17.16 -29.34
N THR A 168 -4.81 16.03 -28.99
CA THR A 168 -4.23 14.70 -29.22
C THR A 168 -4.25 14.32 -30.71
N ASP A 169 -3.30 13.50 -31.14
CA ASP A 169 -3.33 12.90 -32.48
C ASP A 169 -4.28 11.69 -32.52
N SER A 170 -4.37 10.92 -31.44
CA SER A 170 -5.31 9.81 -31.29
C SER A 170 -5.80 9.66 -29.85
N VAL A 171 -7.00 9.10 -29.68
CA VAL A 171 -7.58 8.79 -28.36
C VAL A 171 -7.79 7.29 -28.27
N CYS A 172 -7.22 6.67 -27.24
CA CYS A 172 -7.50 5.29 -26.88
C CYS A 172 -8.47 5.24 -25.70
N VAL A 173 -9.31 4.21 -25.69
CA VAL A 173 -10.17 3.85 -24.56
C VAL A 173 -10.00 2.37 -24.22
N ASN A 174 -10.31 2.01 -22.98
CA ASN A 174 -10.16 0.64 -22.48
C ASN A 174 -11.22 -0.35 -22.98
N SER A 175 -12.33 0.12 -23.54
CA SER A 175 -13.43 -0.72 -24.00
C SER A 175 -14.32 0.02 -25.00
N GLY A 176 -15.07 -0.72 -25.82
CA GLY A 176 -16.15 -0.23 -26.66
C GLY A 176 -17.29 0.40 -25.86
N PHE A 177 -17.56 -0.08 -24.65
CA PHE A 177 -18.46 0.59 -23.70
C PHE A 177 -17.97 2.00 -23.39
N THR A 178 -16.71 2.14 -22.96
CA THR A 178 -16.11 3.45 -22.69
C THR A 178 -16.06 4.31 -23.94
N LYS A 179 -15.80 3.73 -25.13
CA LYS A 179 -15.91 4.43 -26.42
C LYS A 179 -17.29 5.06 -26.59
N GLY A 180 -18.35 4.28 -26.37
CA GLY A 180 -19.74 4.74 -26.46
C GLY A 180 -20.07 5.82 -25.44
N VAL A 181 -19.56 5.71 -24.21
CA VAL A 181 -19.73 6.74 -23.16
C VAL A 181 -19.02 8.03 -23.56
N VAL A 182 -17.75 7.96 -23.97
CA VAL A 182 -16.95 9.09 -24.43
C VAL A 182 -17.63 9.77 -25.63
N SER A 183 -18.14 9.02 -26.61
CA SER A 183 -18.86 9.59 -27.75
C SER A 183 -20.14 10.33 -27.39
N LYS A 184 -20.87 9.87 -26.35
CA LYS A 184 -22.08 10.54 -25.85
C LYS A 184 -21.76 11.79 -25.05
N VAL A 185 -20.70 11.72 -24.23
CA VAL A 185 -20.29 12.79 -23.33
C VAL A 185 -19.55 13.90 -24.07
N PHE A 186 -18.69 13.55 -25.03
CA PHE A 186 -17.84 14.45 -25.81
C PHE A 186 -18.11 14.31 -27.31
N PRO A 187 -19.30 14.73 -27.78
CA PRO A 187 -19.71 14.54 -29.18
C PRO A 187 -18.88 15.36 -30.17
N ALA A 188 -18.27 16.48 -29.75
CA ALA A 188 -17.40 17.25 -30.64
C ALA A 188 -16.05 16.56 -30.83
N LEU A 189 -15.50 15.99 -29.75
CA LEU A 189 -14.31 15.15 -29.82
C LEU A 189 -14.54 13.93 -30.73
N ALA A 190 -15.64 13.20 -30.53
CA ALA A 190 -15.93 11.99 -31.30
C ALA A 190 -16.22 12.23 -32.80
N ARG A 191 -16.61 13.45 -33.19
CA ARG A 191 -16.73 13.84 -34.61
C ARG A 191 -15.39 14.12 -35.28
N THR A 192 -14.38 14.52 -34.50
CA THR A 192 -13.10 15.03 -35.01
C THR A 192 -11.95 14.06 -34.79
N LYS A 193 -12.11 13.09 -33.89
CA LYS A 193 -11.09 12.10 -33.54
C LYS A 193 -11.69 10.71 -33.64
N ASP A 194 -10.94 9.81 -34.26
CA ASP A 194 -11.26 8.40 -34.23
C ASP A 194 -10.84 7.78 -32.89
N LEU A 195 -11.84 7.33 -32.12
CA LEU A 195 -11.64 6.72 -30.81
C LEU A 195 -11.27 5.24 -31.00
N GLN A 196 -10.06 4.87 -30.63
CA GLN A 196 -9.52 3.53 -30.79
C GLN A 196 -9.67 2.73 -29.48
N VAL A 197 -9.92 1.43 -29.58
CA VAL A 197 -10.04 0.56 -28.39
C VAL A 197 -8.74 -0.19 -28.18
N VAL A 198 -8.16 -0.02 -26.99
CA VAL A 198 -6.99 -0.76 -26.54
C VAL A 198 -7.36 -1.41 -25.21
N TYR A 199 -7.74 -2.68 -25.27
CA TYR A 199 -8.10 -3.42 -24.06
C TYR A 199 -6.92 -3.52 -23.09
N PRO A 200 -7.17 -3.39 -21.77
CA PRO A 200 -6.23 -3.82 -20.74
C PRO A 200 -5.84 -5.29 -20.95
N CYS A 201 -4.62 -5.65 -20.54
CA CYS A 201 -4.13 -7.01 -20.62
C CYS A 201 -4.08 -7.72 -19.27
N VAL A 202 -3.96 -9.04 -19.35
CA VAL A 202 -3.57 -9.92 -18.25
C VAL A 202 -2.31 -10.67 -18.66
N ASP A 203 -1.48 -11.05 -17.68
CA ASP A 203 -0.29 -11.86 -17.95
C ASP A 203 -0.72 -13.29 -18.32
N VAL A 204 -0.45 -13.66 -19.57
CA VAL A 204 -0.78 -14.98 -20.13
C VAL A 204 0.39 -15.97 -20.04
N ASN A 205 1.57 -15.47 -19.64
CA ASN A 205 2.82 -16.21 -19.53
C ASN A 205 3.20 -16.51 -18.07
N LEU A 206 2.29 -16.28 -17.11
CA LEU A 206 2.43 -16.80 -15.76
C LEU A 206 2.81 -18.27 -15.87
N LYS A 207 4.06 -18.56 -15.53
CA LYS A 207 4.61 -19.91 -15.57
C LYS A 207 3.76 -20.76 -14.64
N SER A 208 2.87 -21.55 -15.21
CA SER A 208 2.42 -22.79 -14.59
C SER A 208 3.60 -23.77 -14.61
N ASP A 209 4.69 -23.45 -13.91
CA ASP A 209 5.79 -24.38 -13.63
C ASP A 209 5.34 -25.46 -12.62
N GLN A 210 4.05 -25.46 -12.22
CA GLN A 210 3.38 -26.56 -11.53
C GLN A 210 2.62 -27.40 -12.55
N THR A 211 3.02 -28.66 -12.70
CA THR A 211 2.24 -29.69 -13.39
C THR A 211 0.81 -29.75 -12.84
N GLU A 212 -0.17 -30.10 -13.69
CA GLU A 212 -1.60 -30.23 -13.29
C GLU A 212 -1.79 -31.13 -12.03
N ASP A 213 -0.83 -31.99 -11.72
CA ASP A 213 -0.81 -32.90 -10.56
C ASP A 213 -0.50 -32.27 -9.19
N ASP A 214 0.02 -31.03 -9.10
CA ASP A 214 0.43 -30.40 -7.82
C ASP A 214 -0.60 -29.41 -7.24
N PHE A 215 -1.77 -29.28 -7.87
CA PHE A 215 -2.79 -28.31 -7.48
C PHE A 215 -3.83 -28.92 -6.53
N VAL A 216 -3.82 -28.47 -5.26
CA VAL A 216 -4.81 -28.87 -4.26
C VAL A 216 -5.90 -27.80 -4.17
N SER A 217 -7.13 -28.16 -4.55
CA SER A 217 -8.31 -27.31 -4.35
C SER A 217 -8.50 -26.99 -2.85
N PRO A 218 -8.79 -25.74 -2.47
CA PRO A 218 -9.03 -25.34 -1.08
C PRO A 218 -10.11 -26.17 -0.39
N TRP A 219 -11.10 -26.63 -1.14
CA TRP A 219 -12.17 -27.48 -0.62
C TRP A 219 -12.26 -28.73 -1.47
N THR A 220 -11.47 -29.74 -1.11
CA THR A 220 -11.39 -31.02 -1.82
C THR A 220 -12.79 -31.64 -1.96
N GLY A 221 -13.22 -31.87 -3.20
CA GLY A 221 -14.51 -32.50 -3.51
C GLY A 221 -15.76 -31.62 -3.33
N LYS A 222 -15.60 -30.30 -3.09
CA LYS A 222 -16.72 -29.36 -3.04
C LYS A 222 -16.65 -28.35 -4.17
N GLU A 223 -17.80 -28.13 -4.78
CA GLU A 223 -17.99 -27.10 -5.79
C GLU A 223 -18.37 -25.78 -5.12
N PHE A 224 -17.81 -24.68 -5.59
CA PHE A 224 -18.17 -23.35 -5.11
C PHE A 224 -18.25 -22.35 -6.26
N LEU A 225 -19.07 -21.32 -6.06
CA LEU A 225 -19.19 -20.17 -6.93
C LEU A 225 -18.35 -19.03 -6.33
N LEU A 226 -17.60 -18.31 -7.16
CA LEU A 226 -16.64 -17.31 -6.71
C LEU A 226 -17.05 -15.91 -7.16
N SER A 227 -17.03 -14.93 -6.25
CA SER A 227 -17.15 -13.52 -6.60
C SER A 227 -15.96 -12.75 -6.03
N ILE A 228 -15.20 -12.08 -6.90
CA ILE A 228 -14.05 -11.24 -6.51
C ILE A 228 -14.38 -9.78 -6.84
N ASN A 229 -14.66 -9.00 -5.81
CA ASN A 229 -14.99 -7.59 -5.92
C ASN A 229 -14.52 -6.82 -4.67
N ARG A 230 -14.27 -5.51 -4.81
CA ARG A 230 -14.19 -4.64 -3.63
C ARG A 230 -15.57 -4.58 -2.97
N PHE A 231 -15.62 -4.57 -1.63
CA PHE A 231 -16.86 -4.38 -0.87
C PHE A 231 -17.37 -2.93 -0.99
N GLU A 232 -17.83 -2.56 -2.18
CA GLU A 232 -18.43 -1.27 -2.51
C GLU A 232 -19.85 -1.47 -3.06
N LYS A 233 -20.81 -0.63 -2.66
CA LYS A 233 -22.23 -0.76 -3.06
C LYS A 233 -22.44 -0.86 -4.57
N LYS A 234 -21.65 -0.12 -5.36
CA LYS A 234 -21.72 -0.14 -6.84
C LYS A 234 -21.34 -1.49 -7.48
N LYS A 235 -20.71 -2.41 -6.73
CA LYS A 235 -20.33 -3.74 -7.21
C LYS A 235 -21.45 -4.78 -7.04
N ASP A 236 -22.51 -4.43 -6.31
CA ASP A 236 -23.73 -5.24 -6.11
C ASP A 236 -23.49 -6.73 -5.80
N ILE A 237 -22.65 -7.02 -4.81
CA ILE A 237 -22.39 -8.40 -4.35
C ILE A 237 -23.69 -9.01 -3.77
N GLY A 238 -24.62 -8.18 -3.32
CA GLY A 238 -25.92 -8.61 -2.84
C GLY A 238 -26.76 -9.33 -3.90
N LEU A 239 -26.57 -9.00 -5.19
CA LEU A 239 -27.17 -9.75 -6.30
C LEU A 239 -26.71 -11.21 -6.33
N ALA A 240 -25.40 -11.46 -6.15
CA ALA A 240 -24.86 -12.82 -6.12
C ALA A 240 -25.45 -13.63 -4.95
N ILE A 241 -25.56 -13.01 -3.76
CA ILE A 241 -26.13 -13.66 -2.57
C ILE A 241 -27.62 -13.98 -2.77
N LYS A 242 -28.40 -13.03 -3.32
CA LYS A 242 -29.83 -13.25 -3.60
C LYS A 242 -30.05 -14.35 -4.64
N ALA A 243 -29.24 -14.37 -5.70
CA ALA A 243 -29.30 -15.39 -6.73
C ALA A 243 -28.92 -16.78 -6.18
N TYR A 244 -27.93 -16.85 -5.31
CA TYR A 244 -27.56 -18.08 -4.62
C TYR A 244 -28.67 -18.56 -3.67
N ALA A 245 -29.27 -17.68 -2.88
CA ALA A 245 -30.41 -18.01 -2.00
C ALA A 245 -31.62 -18.55 -2.80
N GLY A 246 -31.83 -18.06 -4.02
CA GLY A 246 -32.88 -18.53 -4.92
C GLY A 246 -32.77 -20.01 -5.31
N LEU A 247 -31.65 -20.68 -5.01
CA LEU A 247 -31.48 -22.13 -5.17
C LEU A 247 -32.27 -22.96 -4.12
N GLY A 248 -32.82 -22.33 -3.06
CA GLY A 248 -33.63 -22.98 -2.02
C GLY A 248 -34.99 -22.28 -1.76
N GLU A 249 -35.93 -22.98 -1.10
CA GLU A 249 -37.22 -22.41 -0.69
C GLU A 249 -37.03 -21.49 0.52
N HIS A 250 -36.86 -20.17 0.27
CA HIS A 250 -37.42 -19.04 1.03
C HIS A 250 -36.55 -17.78 0.85
N GLY A 251 -37.15 -16.68 0.39
CA GLY A 251 -36.48 -15.37 0.30
C GLY A 251 -37.31 -14.25 0.90
N ARG A 252 -36.77 -13.54 1.89
CA ARG A 252 -37.25 -12.22 2.34
C ARG A 252 -36.10 -11.22 2.44
N LYS A 253 -36.40 -9.96 2.11
CA LYS A 253 -35.46 -8.82 2.01
C LYS A 253 -35.33 -8.06 3.33
N GLY A 254 -34.11 -7.61 3.67
CA GLY A 254 -33.84 -6.57 4.66
C GLY A 254 -32.52 -5.82 4.38
N GLU A 255 -32.45 -4.52 4.71
CA GLU A 255 -31.34 -3.59 4.43
C GLU A 255 -30.73 -2.92 5.70
N ASN A 256 -29.44 -2.54 5.60
CA ASN A 256 -28.58 -1.55 6.34
C ASN A 256 -27.90 -2.02 7.67
N VAL A 257 -26.63 -1.73 8.08
CA VAL A 257 -25.55 -0.74 7.74
C VAL A 257 -24.11 -1.38 7.69
N SER A 258 -23.19 -0.77 6.90
CA SER A 258 -21.75 -1.08 6.62
C SER A 258 -21.60 -2.21 5.60
N TYR A 259 -21.21 -1.93 4.35
CA TYR A 259 -21.53 -2.83 3.22
C TYR A 259 -21.14 -4.32 3.36
N HIS A 260 -20.03 -4.67 4.02
CA HIS A 260 -19.79 -6.08 4.37
C HIS A 260 -20.77 -6.62 5.42
N LYS A 261 -21.04 -5.88 6.49
CA LYS A 261 -22.11 -6.17 7.46
C LYS A 261 -23.51 -6.15 6.81
N ASP A 262 -23.76 -5.28 5.83
CA ASP A 262 -24.99 -5.27 5.03
C ASP A 262 -25.15 -6.61 4.29
N LEU A 263 -24.06 -7.13 3.72
CA LEU A 263 -24.07 -8.40 2.99
C LEU A 263 -24.22 -9.61 3.91
N VAL A 264 -23.60 -9.59 5.11
CA VAL A 264 -23.81 -10.61 6.15
C VAL A 264 -25.27 -10.60 6.60
N THR A 265 -25.82 -9.42 6.92
CA THR A 265 -27.23 -9.26 7.33
C THR A 265 -28.18 -9.71 6.23
N LEU A 266 -27.87 -9.40 4.96
CA LEU A 266 -28.65 -9.84 3.81
C LEU A 266 -28.65 -11.37 3.70
N ALA A 267 -27.48 -12.01 3.79
CA ALA A 267 -27.38 -13.47 3.72
C ALA A 267 -28.13 -14.15 4.88
N GLU A 268 -27.97 -13.67 6.11
CA GLU A 268 -28.72 -14.16 7.28
C GLU A 268 -30.24 -13.96 7.13
N SER A 269 -30.68 -12.85 6.53
CA SER A 269 -32.10 -12.60 6.26
C SER A 269 -32.72 -13.55 5.22
N LEU A 270 -31.86 -14.20 4.43
CA LEU A 270 -32.20 -15.22 3.45
C LEU A 270 -31.97 -16.63 3.98
N ASP A 271 -31.82 -16.79 5.31
CA ASP A 271 -31.59 -18.06 6.01
C ASP A 271 -30.29 -18.77 5.59
N LEU A 272 -29.30 -18.02 5.08
CA LEU A 272 -27.99 -18.52 4.70
C LEU A 272 -27.00 -18.40 5.87
N LYS A 273 -26.26 -19.47 6.15
CA LYS A 273 -25.17 -19.46 7.12
C LYS A 273 -23.96 -18.77 6.52
N THR A 274 -23.37 -17.84 7.28
CA THR A 274 -22.21 -17.07 6.82
C THR A 274 -20.98 -17.24 7.70
N ALA A 275 -19.80 -17.08 7.10
CA ALA A 275 -18.56 -16.91 7.83
C ALA A 275 -17.73 -15.80 7.17
N THR A 276 -16.93 -15.07 7.97
CA THR A 276 -16.00 -14.07 7.46
C THR A 276 -14.59 -14.42 7.90
N THR A 277 -13.65 -14.48 6.95
CA THR A 277 -12.26 -14.81 7.23
C THR A 277 -11.29 -13.89 6.48
N GLY A 278 -10.09 -13.70 7.04
CA GLY A 278 -9.04 -12.86 6.45
C GLY A 278 -7.78 -13.63 6.04
N THR A 279 -7.74 -14.94 6.26
CA THR A 279 -6.57 -15.79 5.96
C THR A 279 -6.97 -17.10 5.30
N ILE A 280 -6.07 -17.62 4.47
CA ILE A 280 -6.19 -18.93 3.81
C ILE A 280 -6.56 -20.01 4.83
N THR A 281 -5.81 -20.09 5.94
CA THR A 281 -6.01 -21.10 6.99
C THR A 281 -7.40 -21.05 7.62
N THR A 282 -7.93 -19.84 7.86
CA THR A 282 -9.26 -19.72 8.48
C THR A 282 -10.34 -20.03 7.44
N ALA A 283 -10.13 -19.67 6.17
CA ALA A 283 -11.03 -19.99 5.06
C ALA A 283 -11.13 -21.50 4.79
N LEU A 284 -10.02 -22.23 4.89
CA LEU A 284 -9.97 -23.68 4.70
C LEU A 284 -10.64 -24.46 5.85
N ASN A 285 -10.66 -23.90 7.07
CA ASN A 285 -11.26 -24.52 8.27
C ASN A 285 -12.72 -24.14 8.49
N VAL A 286 -13.34 -23.43 7.55
CA VAL A 286 -14.76 -23.06 7.65
C VAL A 286 -15.63 -24.32 7.63
N PRO A 287 -16.58 -24.47 8.58
CA PRO A 287 -17.46 -25.62 8.62
C PRO A 287 -18.17 -25.89 7.29
N ALA A 288 -18.39 -27.18 7.03
CA ALA A 288 -18.95 -27.66 5.77
C ALA A 288 -20.36 -27.15 5.46
N ASP A 289 -21.07 -26.66 6.47
CA ASP A 289 -22.44 -26.18 6.45
C ASP A 289 -22.56 -24.65 6.29
N ILE A 290 -21.46 -23.94 5.99
CA ILE A 290 -21.50 -22.52 5.63
C ILE A 290 -21.87 -22.35 4.15
N ASP A 291 -22.87 -21.51 3.91
CA ASP A 291 -23.40 -21.21 2.58
C ASP A 291 -22.66 -20.05 1.90
N VAL A 292 -22.27 -19.03 2.67
CA VAL A 292 -21.57 -17.84 2.14
C VAL A 292 -20.30 -17.53 2.95
N LEU A 293 -19.15 -17.61 2.28
CA LEU A 293 -17.85 -17.28 2.85
C LEU A 293 -17.33 -15.92 2.35
N PHE A 294 -17.18 -14.95 3.25
CA PHE A 294 -16.57 -13.67 2.96
C PHE A 294 -15.06 -13.72 3.22
N LEU A 295 -14.26 -13.40 2.20
CA LEU A 295 -12.79 -13.33 2.29
C LEU A 295 -12.33 -11.88 2.18
N LEU A 296 -11.60 -11.38 3.18
CA LEU A 296 -11.08 -10.01 3.22
C LEU A 296 -9.59 -9.99 2.82
N SER A 297 -9.19 -9.09 1.93
CA SER A 297 -7.78 -8.82 1.58
C SER A 297 -6.97 -10.07 1.20
N VAL A 298 -7.53 -10.85 0.26
CA VAL A 298 -6.94 -12.11 -0.25
C VAL A 298 -5.58 -11.86 -0.94
N GLN A 299 -4.55 -12.63 -0.56
CA GLN A 299 -3.24 -12.63 -1.21
C GLN A 299 -3.31 -13.17 -2.66
N SER A 300 -2.43 -12.72 -3.56
CA SER A 300 -2.46 -13.09 -4.98
C SER A 300 -2.45 -14.60 -5.24
N ALA A 301 -1.57 -15.35 -4.57
CA ALA A 301 -1.50 -16.81 -4.73
C ALA A 301 -2.81 -17.51 -4.29
N PHE A 302 -3.46 -17.03 -3.22
CA PHE A 302 -4.74 -17.58 -2.80
C PHE A 302 -5.87 -17.21 -3.75
N LYS A 303 -5.85 -15.99 -4.31
CA LYS A 303 -6.77 -15.57 -5.35
C LYS A 303 -6.67 -16.46 -6.59
N GLU A 304 -5.45 -16.75 -7.05
CA GLU A 304 -5.20 -17.67 -8.18
C GLU A 304 -5.73 -19.08 -7.88
N MET A 305 -5.48 -19.59 -6.68
CA MET A 305 -5.98 -20.89 -6.24
C MET A 305 -7.53 -20.94 -6.19
N LEU A 306 -8.18 -19.89 -5.72
CA LEU A 306 -9.64 -19.78 -5.73
C LEU A 306 -10.18 -19.72 -7.16
N LEU A 307 -9.56 -18.90 -8.02
CA LEU A 307 -9.95 -18.78 -9.43
C LEU A 307 -9.85 -20.13 -10.14
N LYS A 308 -8.77 -20.89 -9.95
CA LYS A 308 -8.57 -22.19 -10.58
C LYS A 308 -9.47 -23.31 -10.05
N SER A 309 -10.02 -23.15 -8.83
CA SER A 309 -10.88 -24.17 -8.20
C SER A 309 -12.37 -23.87 -8.28
N ALA A 310 -12.75 -22.66 -8.70
CA ALA A 310 -14.15 -22.25 -8.74
C ALA A 310 -14.87 -22.92 -9.92
N LYS A 311 -16.13 -23.30 -9.71
CA LYS A 311 -16.97 -23.85 -10.80
C LYS A 311 -17.52 -22.76 -11.72
N LEU A 312 -17.69 -21.55 -11.18
CA LEU A 312 -18.20 -20.37 -11.89
C LEU A 312 -17.70 -19.10 -11.21
N LEU A 313 -17.22 -18.13 -11.98
CA LEU A 313 -17.03 -16.76 -11.50
C LEU A 313 -18.33 -15.97 -11.67
N ILE A 314 -18.85 -15.41 -10.58
CA ILE A 314 -19.99 -14.49 -10.56
C ILE A 314 -19.48 -13.04 -10.53
N TYR A 315 -19.78 -12.27 -11.57
CA TYR A 315 -19.33 -10.90 -11.74
C TYR A 315 -20.52 -9.92 -11.87
N THR A 316 -20.98 -9.45 -10.72
CA THR A 316 -22.16 -8.57 -10.54
C THR A 316 -22.02 -7.07 -10.86
N PRO A 317 -20.82 -6.44 -11.00
CA PRO A 317 -20.74 -5.01 -11.23
C PRO A 317 -21.46 -4.54 -12.50
N SER A 318 -22.38 -3.57 -12.33
CA SER A 318 -23.08 -2.92 -13.45
C SER A 318 -22.31 -1.72 -13.98
N ASN A 319 -22.36 -1.49 -15.29
CA ASN A 319 -21.66 -0.39 -15.97
C ASN A 319 -20.16 -0.34 -15.65
N GLU A 320 -19.55 -1.50 -15.41
CA GLU A 320 -18.12 -1.61 -15.18
C GLU A 320 -17.36 -1.19 -16.44
N HIS A 321 -16.24 -0.45 -16.30
CA HIS A 321 -15.59 0.13 -17.47
C HIS A 321 -14.94 -0.94 -18.37
N PHE A 322 -14.44 -2.03 -17.76
CA PHE A 322 -13.82 -3.15 -18.48
C PHE A 322 -14.11 -4.50 -17.82
N GLY A 323 -13.65 -4.70 -16.58
CA GLY A 323 -13.79 -5.96 -15.85
C GLY A 323 -12.60 -6.91 -16.10
N ILE A 324 -11.50 -6.70 -15.36
CA ILE A 324 -10.28 -7.52 -15.47
C ILE A 324 -10.45 -8.93 -14.86
N VAL A 325 -11.21 -9.04 -13.76
CA VAL A 325 -11.43 -10.30 -13.03
C VAL A 325 -12.05 -11.40 -13.91
N PRO A 326 -13.06 -11.12 -14.77
CA PRO A 326 -13.50 -12.06 -15.79
C PRO A 326 -12.38 -12.67 -16.64
N LEU A 327 -11.37 -11.88 -17.05
CA LEU A 327 -10.25 -12.38 -17.84
C LEU A 327 -9.35 -13.31 -17.01
N GLU A 328 -9.11 -12.98 -15.74
CA GLU A 328 -8.35 -13.81 -14.82
C GLU A 328 -9.02 -15.18 -14.61
N ALA A 329 -10.34 -15.22 -14.43
CA ALA A 329 -11.09 -16.49 -14.35
C ALA A 329 -11.05 -17.28 -15.66
N MET A 330 -11.24 -16.62 -16.80
CA MET A 330 -11.18 -17.28 -18.10
C MET A 330 -9.78 -17.85 -18.40
N LEU A 331 -8.70 -17.21 -17.94
CA LEU A 331 -7.35 -17.78 -18.05
C LEU A 331 -7.21 -19.08 -17.27
N GLU A 332 -7.79 -19.14 -16.07
CA GLU A 332 -7.82 -20.37 -15.27
C GLU A 332 -8.78 -21.43 -15.83
N GLY A 333 -9.53 -21.12 -16.89
CA GLY A 333 -10.49 -22.03 -17.51
C GLY A 333 -11.84 -22.06 -16.79
N VAL A 334 -12.13 -21.04 -15.96
CA VAL A 334 -13.39 -20.94 -15.25
C VAL A 334 -14.41 -20.11 -16.04
N PRO A 335 -15.62 -20.64 -16.32
CA PRO A 335 -16.70 -19.89 -16.93
C PRO A 335 -17.09 -18.66 -16.10
N VAL A 336 -17.63 -17.63 -16.76
CA VAL A 336 -18.02 -16.38 -16.10
C VAL A 336 -19.52 -16.12 -16.28
N LEU A 337 -20.24 -15.88 -15.18
CA LEU A 337 -21.57 -15.29 -15.18
C LEU A 337 -21.45 -13.80 -14.83
N ALA A 338 -21.77 -12.92 -15.78
CA ALA A 338 -21.60 -11.48 -15.60
C ALA A 338 -22.86 -10.67 -15.88
N ALA A 339 -22.92 -9.47 -15.28
CA ALA A 339 -23.92 -8.46 -15.62
C ALA A 339 -23.85 -8.12 -17.12
N ASN A 340 -25.01 -8.05 -17.79
CA ASN A 340 -25.12 -7.76 -19.23
C ASN A 340 -24.94 -6.26 -19.56
N THR A 341 -24.03 -5.58 -18.88
CA THR A 341 -23.77 -4.14 -19.03
C THR A 341 -22.29 -3.84 -18.91
N GLY A 342 -21.82 -2.76 -19.53
CA GLY A 342 -20.42 -2.34 -19.42
C GLY A 342 -19.43 -3.22 -20.19
N GLY A 343 -18.18 -3.21 -19.73
CA GLY A 343 -17.07 -3.98 -20.28
C GLY A 343 -17.21 -5.52 -20.24
N PRO A 344 -17.95 -6.14 -19.31
CA PRO A 344 -18.24 -7.58 -19.36
C PRO A 344 -18.87 -8.08 -20.67
N LEU A 345 -19.57 -7.23 -21.41
CA LEU A 345 -20.11 -7.54 -22.74
C LEU A 345 -19.03 -7.75 -23.81
N GLU A 346 -17.81 -7.28 -23.54
CA GLU A 346 -16.67 -7.37 -24.44
C GLU A 346 -15.67 -8.43 -23.99
N THR A 347 -15.51 -8.62 -22.68
CA THR A 347 -14.62 -9.66 -22.15
C THR A 347 -15.24 -11.05 -22.29
N VAL A 348 -16.50 -11.22 -21.88
CA VAL A 348 -17.22 -12.51 -21.90
C VAL A 348 -18.10 -12.61 -23.14
N VAL A 349 -18.10 -13.78 -23.80
CA VAL A 349 -18.99 -14.08 -24.92
C VAL A 349 -20.11 -15.00 -24.46
N ASP A 350 -21.33 -14.48 -24.47
CA ASP A 350 -22.53 -15.18 -24.01
C ASP A 350 -22.70 -16.55 -24.69
N GLY A 351 -22.93 -17.58 -23.89
CA GLY A 351 -23.06 -18.98 -24.29
C GLY A 351 -21.77 -19.65 -24.79
N LYS A 352 -20.63 -18.94 -24.85
CA LYS A 352 -19.35 -19.50 -25.34
C LYS A 352 -18.24 -19.50 -24.31
N THR A 353 -18.04 -18.39 -23.59
CA THR A 353 -17.03 -18.28 -22.52
C THR A 353 -17.67 -18.01 -21.16
N GLY A 354 -19.00 -17.99 -21.10
CA GLY A 354 -19.78 -17.60 -19.94
C GLY A 354 -21.20 -17.19 -20.33
N TRP A 355 -21.87 -16.47 -19.42
CA TRP A 355 -23.24 -15.99 -19.60
C TRP A 355 -23.40 -14.54 -19.17
N HIS A 356 -24.36 -13.85 -19.80
CA HIS A 356 -24.78 -12.51 -19.42
C HIS A 356 -26.19 -12.51 -18.83
N CYS A 357 -26.39 -11.80 -17.73
CA CYS A 357 -27.71 -11.64 -17.11
C CYS A 357 -28.01 -10.16 -16.78
N PRO A 358 -29.28 -9.71 -16.90
CA PRO A 358 -29.70 -8.40 -16.40
C PRO A 358 -29.42 -8.28 -14.90
N PRO A 359 -28.82 -7.17 -14.42
CA PRO A 359 -28.52 -6.99 -12.98
C PRO A 359 -29.75 -7.05 -12.06
N ASP A 360 -30.92 -6.74 -12.60
CA ASP A 360 -32.19 -6.65 -11.88
C ASP A 360 -33.01 -7.96 -11.90
N ASP A 361 -32.55 -8.99 -12.60
CA ASP A 361 -33.29 -10.25 -12.85
C ASP A 361 -32.66 -11.42 -12.08
N VAL A 362 -32.85 -11.44 -10.76
CA VAL A 362 -32.26 -12.43 -9.83
C VAL A 362 -32.59 -13.86 -10.27
N GLU A 363 -33.78 -14.08 -10.81
CA GLU A 363 -34.26 -15.38 -11.29
C GLU A 363 -33.39 -15.91 -12.44
N LYS A 364 -32.97 -15.07 -13.39
CA LYS A 364 -32.03 -15.49 -14.45
C LYS A 364 -30.64 -15.82 -13.92
N TRP A 365 -30.12 -15.05 -12.97
CA TRP A 365 -28.83 -15.37 -12.34
C TRP A 365 -28.90 -16.73 -11.65
N THR A 366 -29.99 -16.96 -10.89
CA THR A 366 -30.28 -18.23 -10.23
C THR A 366 -30.34 -19.38 -11.23
N ALA A 367 -31.05 -19.19 -12.35
CA ALA A 367 -31.17 -20.22 -13.39
C ALA A 367 -29.82 -20.59 -14.00
N VAL A 368 -28.93 -19.62 -14.25
CA VAL A 368 -27.57 -19.92 -14.74
C VAL A 368 -26.74 -20.64 -13.68
N MET A 369 -26.81 -20.21 -12.40
CA MET A 369 -26.12 -20.89 -11.30
C MET A 369 -26.60 -22.34 -11.16
N ASN A 370 -27.92 -22.58 -11.20
CA ASN A 370 -28.52 -23.90 -11.15
C ASN A 370 -28.06 -24.76 -12.33
N LYS A 371 -28.07 -24.21 -13.53
CA LYS A 371 -27.62 -24.88 -14.74
C LYS A 371 -26.17 -25.34 -14.62
N VAL A 372 -25.27 -24.46 -14.18
CA VAL A 372 -23.85 -24.78 -14.02
C VAL A 372 -23.62 -25.81 -12.93
N LEU A 373 -24.30 -25.68 -11.78
CA LEU A 373 -24.12 -26.59 -10.65
C LEU A 373 -24.72 -27.99 -10.89
N HIS A 374 -25.88 -28.07 -11.55
CA HIS A 374 -26.71 -29.28 -11.52
C HIS A 374 -27.08 -29.86 -12.89
N GLU A 375 -27.03 -29.08 -13.97
CA GLU A 375 -27.54 -29.53 -15.28
C GLU A 375 -26.42 -29.78 -16.30
N MET A 376 -25.29 -29.09 -16.20
CA MET A 376 -24.17 -29.20 -17.14
C MET A 376 -23.18 -30.29 -16.73
N SER A 377 -22.68 -31.01 -17.74
CA SER A 377 -21.60 -31.97 -17.56
C SER A 377 -20.23 -31.28 -17.49
N GLU A 378 -19.27 -31.94 -16.84
CA GLU A 378 -17.89 -31.43 -16.72
C GLU A 378 -17.26 -31.12 -18.08
N LYS A 379 -17.51 -31.97 -19.09
CA LYS A 379 -17.01 -31.78 -20.46
C LYS A 379 -17.54 -30.50 -21.10
N GLU A 380 -18.78 -30.10 -20.80
CA GLU A 380 -19.36 -28.85 -21.32
C GLU A 380 -18.73 -27.64 -20.64
N LEU A 381 -18.49 -27.71 -19.33
CA LEU A 381 -17.81 -26.66 -18.57
C LEU A 381 -16.35 -26.49 -19.00
N GLU A 382 -15.62 -27.59 -19.19
CA GLU A 382 -14.25 -27.58 -19.73
C GLU A 382 -14.18 -26.98 -21.14
N ALA A 383 -15.19 -27.22 -21.99
CA ALA A 383 -15.26 -26.64 -23.32
C ALA A 383 -15.44 -25.11 -23.26
N ILE A 384 -16.32 -24.61 -22.40
CA ILE A 384 -16.52 -23.17 -22.16
C ILE A 384 -15.26 -22.54 -21.56
N GLY A 385 -14.63 -23.23 -20.60
CA GLY A 385 -13.38 -22.82 -19.96
C GLY A 385 -12.23 -22.67 -20.95
N ARG A 386 -12.03 -23.67 -21.82
CA ARG A 386 -11.03 -23.60 -22.91
C ARG A 386 -11.29 -22.44 -23.86
N ALA A 387 -12.55 -22.26 -24.29
CA ALA A 387 -12.91 -21.14 -25.16
C ALA A 387 -12.64 -19.78 -24.49
N GLY A 388 -12.87 -19.67 -23.18
CA GLY A 388 -12.48 -18.51 -22.38
C GLY A 388 -10.97 -18.27 -22.41
N ARG A 389 -10.18 -19.30 -22.08
CA ARG A 389 -8.71 -19.23 -22.05
C ARG A 389 -8.11 -18.83 -23.40
N GLU A 390 -8.58 -19.43 -24.49
CA GLU A 390 -8.17 -19.11 -25.87
C GLU A 390 -8.47 -17.66 -26.20
N ARG A 391 -9.69 -17.20 -25.92
CA ARG A 391 -10.08 -15.79 -26.12
C ARG A 391 -9.15 -14.83 -25.37
N VAL A 392 -8.80 -15.12 -24.12
CA VAL A 392 -7.91 -14.24 -23.35
C VAL A 392 -6.54 -14.14 -24.02
N LYS A 393 -5.96 -15.27 -24.41
CA LYS A 393 -4.66 -15.32 -25.09
C LYS A 393 -4.67 -14.54 -26.41
N GLU A 394 -5.74 -14.68 -27.19
CA GLU A 394 -5.87 -14.05 -28.51
C GLU A 394 -6.12 -12.54 -28.46
N GLU A 395 -6.93 -12.08 -27.52
CA GLU A 395 -7.47 -10.71 -27.54
C GLU A 395 -7.02 -9.81 -26.39
N PHE A 396 -6.53 -10.38 -25.28
CA PHE A 396 -6.28 -9.66 -24.02
C PHE A 396 -4.91 -9.97 -23.41
N SER A 397 -3.97 -10.52 -24.19
CA SER A 397 -2.57 -10.66 -23.77
C SER A 397 -1.81 -9.33 -23.80
N ASP A 398 -0.74 -9.25 -23.02
CA ASP A 398 0.23 -8.17 -23.00
C ASP A 398 0.78 -7.87 -24.41
N ILE A 399 1.12 -8.93 -25.17
CA ILE A 399 1.58 -8.85 -26.56
C ILE A 399 0.52 -8.19 -27.44
N LYS A 400 -0.76 -8.57 -27.28
CA LYS A 400 -1.85 -8.02 -28.09
C LYS A 400 -2.10 -6.55 -27.75
N MET A 401 -2.10 -6.17 -26.48
CA MET A 401 -2.23 -4.79 -26.04
C MET A 401 -1.09 -3.92 -26.59
N ALA A 402 0.16 -4.37 -26.42
CA ALA A 402 1.34 -3.67 -26.92
C ALA A 402 1.34 -3.52 -28.44
N THR A 403 0.88 -4.55 -29.17
CA THR A 403 0.76 -4.53 -30.63
C THR A 403 -0.29 -3.51 -31.09
N ARG A 404 -1.47 -3.48 -30.46
CA ARG A 404 -2.50 -2.47 -30.77
C ARG A 404 -1.98 -1.06 -30.51
N LEU A 405 -1.33 -0.87 -29.35
CA LEU A 405 -0.80 0.43 -28.96
C LEU A 405 0.30 0.93 -29.91
N ASP A 406 1.26 0.07 -30.27
CA ASP A 406 2.33 0.38 -31.22
C ASP A 406 1.78 0.70 -32.62
N ASN A 407 0.79 -0.06 -33.10
CA ASN A 407 0.13 0.23 -34.38
C ASN A 407 -0.60 1.58 -34.39
N ILE A 408 -1.24 1.95 -33.28
CA ILE A 408 -1.88 3.27 -33.15
C ILE A 408 -0.81 4.36 -33.17
N ILE A 409 0.29 4.19 -32.43
CA ILE A 409 1.40 5.13 -32.40
C ILE A 409 2.03 5.32 -33.80
N ASP A 410 2.19 4.23 -34.56
CA ASP A 410 2.61 4.26 -35.97
C ASP A 410 1.63 5.03 -36.85
N GLY A 411 0.32 4.78 -36.69
CA GLY A 411 -0.75 5.40 -37.47
C GLY A 411 -0.92 6.91 -37.22
N MET A 412 -0.47 7.43 -36.07
CA MET A 412 -0.60 8.87 -35.76
C MET A 412 0.12 9.79 -36.75
N ALA A 413 1.10 9.29 -37.51
CA ALA A 413 1.81 10.07 -38.51
C ALA A 413 0.91 10.65 -39.62
N GLY A 414 -0.22 9.99 -39.93
CA GLY A 414 -1.18 10.44 -40.95
C GLY A 414 -2.26 11.41 -40.45
N ASN A 415 -2.34 11.65 -39.13
CA ASN A 415 -3.46 12.40 -38.55
C ASN A 415 -3.27 13.92 -38.64
N GLU A 416 -4.35 14.62 -38.95
CA GLU A 416 -4.41 16.09 -38.93
C GLU A 416 -4.23 16.63 -37.51
N ARG A 417 -3.33 17.61 -37.37
CA ARG A 417 -3.01 18.27 -36.12
C ARG A 417 -3.85 19.54 -35.96
N ARG A 418 -4.38 19.75 -34.75
CA ARG A 418 -5.03 21.02 -34.40
C ARG A 418 -3.99 22.15 -34.39
N THR A 419 -4.29 23.26 -35.04
CA THR A 419 -3.38 24.40 -35.17
C THR A 419 -3.25 25.17 -33.85
N LEU A 420 -2.02 25.58 -33.54
CA LEU A 420 -1.68 26.31 -32.30
C LEU A 420 -2.27 27.74 -32.22
N ILE A 421 -2.90 28.24 -33.28
CA ILE A 421 -3.46 29.60 -33.38
C ILE A 421 -4.60 29.82 -32.36
N GLU A 422 -5.30 28.76 -31.96
CA GLU A 422 -6.40 28.84 -30.99
C GLU A 422 -5.91 29.03 -29.53
N ILE A 423 -4.66 28.67 -29.22
CA ILE A 423 -4.12 28.76 -27.85
C ILE A 423 -3.93 30.23 -27.41
N PRO A 424 -3.24 31.12 -28.16
CA PRO A 424 -3.14 32.54 -27.82
C PRO A 424 -4.51 33.22 -27.71
N LEU A 425 -5.46 32.85 -28.57
CA LEU A 425 -6.81 33.43 -28.57
C LEU A 425 -7.58 33.04 -27.29
N LEU A 426 -7.49 31.78 -26.86
CA LEU A 426 -8.09 31.32 -25.61
C LEU A 426 -7.47 32.03 -24.39
N PHE A 427 -6.14 32.13 -24.33
CA PHE A 427 -5.46 32.83 -23.24
C PHE A 427 -5.77 34.33 -23.22
N LEU A 428 -5.91 34.98 -24.39
CA LEU A 428 -6.37 36.36 -24.49
C LEU A 428 -7.81 36.52 -23.98
N THR A 429 -8.72 35.61 -24.34
CA THR A 429 -10.10 35.64 -23.82
C THR A 429 -10.21 35.37 -22.32
N LEU A 430 -9.43 34.43 -21.78
CA LEU A 430 -9.39 34.16 -20.33
C LEU A 430 -8.77 35.32 -19.56
N ALA A 431 -7.72 35.95 -20.08
CA ALA A 431 -7.11 37.14 -19.49
C ALA A 431 -8.09 38.33 -19.47
N ALA A 432 -8.82 38.55 -20.57
CA ALA A 432 -9.87 39.57 -20.64
C ALA A 432 -10.99 39.30 -19.61
N LEU A 433 -11.43 38.05 -19.47
CA LEU A 433 -12.46 37.65 -18.50
C LEU A 433 -12.01 37.86 -17.04
N CYS A 434 -10.74 37.54 -16.72
CA CYS A 434 -10.16 37.79 -15.41
C CYS A 434 -10.05 39.28 -15.09
N VAL A 435 -9.75 40.12 -16.09
CA VAL A 435 -9.76 41.58 -15.94
C VAL A 435 -11.17 42.10 -15.67
N ASP A 436 -12.18 41.61 -16.41
CA ASP A 436 -13.58 41.99 -16.20
C ASP A 436 -14.13 41.56 -14.83
N VAL A 437 -13.82 40.33 -14.40
CA VAL A 437 -14.22 39.85 -13.06
C VAL A 437 -13.49 40.61 -11.96
N GLY A 438 -12.19 40.89 -12.14
CA GLY A 438 -11.43 41.73 -11.22
C GLY A 438 -12.00 43.14 -11.13
N TYR A 439 -12.37 43.74 -12.27
CA TYR A 439 -13.01 45.04 -12.35
C TYR A 439 -14.39 45.06 -11.67
N TYR A 440 -15.22 44.03 -11.89
CA TYR A 440 -16.52 43.85 -11.24
C TYR A 440 -16.41 43.71 -9.71
N LEU A 441 -15.44 42.93 -9.23
CA LEU A 441 -15.18 42.77 -7.79
C LEU A 441 -14.67 44.06 -7.14
N VAL A 442 -13.86 44.85 -7.86
CA VAL A 442 -13.39 46.17 -7.40
C VAL A 442 -14.54 47.19 -7.35
N LEU A 443 -15.52 47.10 -8.28
CA LEU A 443 -16.71 47.94 -8.26
C LEU A 443 -17.65 47.59 -7.09
N GLN A 444 -17.86 46.30 -6.81
CA GLN A 444 -18.63 45.84 -5.63
C GLN A 444 -17.99 46.30 -4.30
N ASN A 445 -16.65 46.36 -4.25
CA ASN A 445 -15.94 46.79 -3.05
C ASN A 445 -15.97 48.32 -2.83
N LYS A 446 -16.31 49.12 -3.86
CA LYS A 446 -16.46 50.57 -3.73
C LYS A 446 -17.83 51.02 -3.21
N GLU A 447 -18.84 50.17 -3.26
CA GLU A 447 -20.17 50.49 -2.70
C GLU A 447 -20.27 50.26 -1.18
N SER A 448 -19.27 49.64 -0.54
CA SER A 448 -19.32 49.29 0.89
C SER A 448 -18.62 50.27 1.84
N THR A 449 -18.14 51.42 1.34
CA THR A 449 -17.49 52.46 2.17
C THR A 449 -18.19 53.81 2.04
N HIS A 450 -19.39 53.96 2.62
CA HIS A 450 -19.87 55.25 3.08
C HIS A 450 -20.59 55.09 4.43
N VAL A 451 -19.97 55.69 5.45
CA VAL A 451 -20.43 55.77 6.85
C VAL A 451 -21.36 56.98 7.01
N HIS A 452 -22.41 56.76 7.80
CA HIS A 452 -23.47 57.67 8.26
C HIS A 452 -23.12 59.13 8.56
N VAL A 453 -23.99 60.05 8.10
CA VAL A 453 -24.38 61.29 8.82
C VAL A 453 -25.91 61.42 8.75
N SER A 454 -26.56 61.68 9.89
CA SER A 454 -28.02 61.66 10.12
C SER A 454 -28.73 63.00 9.75
N PRO A 455 -30.04 63.24 10.03
CA PRO A 455 -31.06 63.34 8.99
C PRO A 455 -31.81 64.69 8.97
N VAL A 456 -32.18 65.25 7.80
CA VAL A 456 -33.17 66.34 7.71
C VAL A 456 -33.97 66.25 6.40
N ILE A 457 -35.27 65.89 6.55
CA ILE A 457 -36.48 66.35 5.84
C ILE A 457 -36.46 66.41 4.29
N GLY A 458 -37.43 65.72 3.66
CA GLY A 458 -38.07 66.23 2.44
C GLY A 458 -38.40 65.21 1.34
N CYS A 459 -39.69 64.92 1.20
CA CYS A 459 -40.36 64.16 0.13
C CYS A 459 -39.98 64.60 -1.31
N SER A 460 -39.84 63.65 -2.27
CA SER A 460 -40.59 63.61 -3.57
C SER A 460 -39.93 62.75 -4.69
N LYS A 461 -40.67 61.71 -5.10
CA LYS A 461 -40.95 61.17 -6.46
C LYS A 461 -39.87 61.07 -7.57
N ASN A 462 -39.81 59.84 -8.11
CA ASN A 462 -39.83 59.41 -9.53
C ASN A 462 -38.64 59.62 -10.50
N THR A 463 -38.15 58.45 -10.97
CA THR A 463 -37.94 58.01 -12.38
C THR A 463 -36.86 58.69 -13.22
N ILE A 464 -36.01 57.88 -13.87
CA ILE A 464 -35.64 57.99 -15.31
C ILE A 464 -34.98 56.69 -15.80
N THR A 465 -35.31 56.35 -17.06
CA THR A 465 -34.92 55.19 -17.87
C THR A 465 -33.93 55.62 -18.99
N ARG A 466 -33.19 54.65 -19.55
CA ARG A 466 -32.49 54.60 -20.88
C ARG A 466 -31.10 55.24 -20.98
N MET A 467 -30.21 54.91 -21.93
CA MET A 467 -29.82 53.76 -22.79
C MET A 467 -28.76 54.39 -23.74
N VAL A 468 -27.57 53.81 -23.96
CA VAL A 468 -26.64 54.30 -25.00
C VAL A 468 -26.01 53.16 -25.78
N LEU A 469 -26.11 53.27 -27.11
CA LEU A 469 -25.64 52.38 -28.19
C LEU A 469 -24.14 52.58 -28.50
N ILE A 470 -23.51 51.52 -29.03
CA ILE A 470 -22.12 51.44 -29.47
C ILE A 470 -22.05 51.58 -31.01
N THR A 471 -21.07 52.33 -31.52
CA THR A 471 -20.67 52.36 -32.94
C THR A 471 -19.22 51.88 -33.12
N PRO A 472 -18.85 51.24 -34.25
CA PRO A 472 -17.50 50.71 -34.50
C PRO A 472 -16.61 51.69 -35.29
N LEU A 473 -15.28 51.61 -35.09
CA LEU A 473 -14.23 52.27 -35.88
C LEU A 473 -13.11 51.27 -36.25
N PRO A 474 -12.28 51.54 -37.28
CA PRO A 474 -11.91 50.60 -38.36
C PRO A 474 -10.42 50.15 -38.28
N PRO A 475 -9.87 49.40 -39.26
CA PRO A 475 -8.71 48.53 -39.04
C PRO A 475 -7.37 49.27 -39.19
N LEU A 476 -6.44 49.02 -38.27
CA LEU A 476 -5.04 49.44 -38.38
C LEU A 476 -4.17 48.27 -38.88
N ARG A 477 -3.63 48.45 -40.09
CA ARG A 477 -2.44 47.73 -40.59
C ARG A 477 -1.25 48.07 -39.70
N MET A 478 -0.55 47.05 -39.19
CA MET A 478 0.86 47.19 -38.80
C MET A 478 1.71 46.09 -39.43
N THR A 479 2.81 46.56 -39.99
CA THR A 479 3.88 45.87 -40.70
C THR A 479 4.74 45.04 -39.74
N SER A 480 5.57 44.18 -40.36
CA SER A 480 6.49 43.23 -39.73
C SER A 480 7.43 43.86 -38.69
N THR A 481 7.98 42.98 -37.84
CA THR A 481 8.94 43.18 -36.74
C THR A 481 8.39 43.69 -35.40
N ARG A 482 8.04 42.73 -34.51
CA ARG A 482 8.39 42.75 -33.06
C ARG A 482 7.92 41.47 -32.36
N SER A 483 8.66 40.38 -32.56
CA SER A 483 8.71 39.26 -31.60
C SER A 483 9.98 39.41 -30.77
N ARG A 484 9.95 40.24 -29.73
CA ARG A 484 11.07 40.34 -28.75
C ARG A 484 10.69 40.87 -27.37
N SER A 485 9.47 41.37 -27.16
CA SER A 485 9.11 42.03 -25.89
C SER A 485 8.53 41.10 -24.82
N PHE A 486 8.09 39.88 -25.16
CA PHE A 486 7.65 38.90 -24.14
C PHE A 486 8.83 38.12 -23.51
N PHE A 487 9.97 38.08 -24.21
CA PHE A 487 11.20 37.43 -23.74
C PHE A 487 11.99 38.28 -22.73
N LEU A 488 11.74 39.59 -22.62
CA LEU A 488 12.45 40.45 -21.67
C LEU A 488 11.89 40.39 -20.25
N ALA A 489 10.59 40.13 -20.07
CA ALA A 489 9.99 40.07 -18.73
C ALA A 489 10.36 38.78 -17.98
N VAL A 490 10.53 37.67 -18.69
CA VAL A 490 10.97 36.38 -18.10
C VAL A 490 12.49 36.37 -17.82
N LYS A 491 13.28 37.13 -18.59
CA LYS A 491 14.72 37.29 -18.33
C LYS A 491 15.02 38.24 -17.16
N ALA A 492 14.16 39.24 -16.92
CA ALA A 492 14.30 40.18 -15.81
C ALA A 492 14.05 39.55 -14.41
N MET A 493 13.28 38.45 -14.31
CA MET A 493 13.16 37.71 -13.04
C MET A 493 14.33 36.73 -12.79
N SER A 494 15.20 36.51 -13.78
CA SER A 494 16.41 35.68 -13.64
C SER A 494 17.67 36.49 -13.30
N GLU A 495 17.64 37.83 -13.38
CA GLU A 495 18.82 38.69 -13.20
C GLU A 495 18.85 39.46 -11.86
N ALA A 496 17.90 39.23 -10.94
CA ALA A 496 17.89 39.88 -9.60
C ALA A 496 18.46 39.03 -8.45
N THR A 497 19.04 37.84 -8.72
CA THR A 497 19.70 37.04 -7.68
C THR A 497 20.93 36.34 -8.20
N HIS A 498 21.95 37.08 -8.65
CA HIS A 498 23.36 36.65 -8.57
C HIS A 498 24.26 37.88 -8.64
N GLY A 499 24.76 38.31 -7.48
CA GLY A 499 25.57 39.51 -7.33
C GLY A 499 26.23 39.63 -5.96
N THR A 500 27.03 38.64 -5.57
CA THR A 500 28.30 38.89 -4.86
C THR A 500 29.19 37.65 -4.94
N ARG A 501 30.25 37.75 -5.74
CA ARG A 501 31.34 36.77 -5.87
C ARG A 501 32.17 36.75 -4.59
N TYR A 502 32.71 35.59 -4.22
CA TYR A 502 34.08 35.55 -3.69
C TYR A 502 34.89 34.39 -4.28
N HIS A 503 36.10 34.75 -4.67
CA HIS A 503 37.08 33.94 -5.41
C HIS A 503 37.65 32.81 -4.57
N ARG A 504 37.85 31.68 -5.24
CA ARG A 504 38.71 30.56 -4.83
C ARG A 504 40.17 30.94 -5.11
N SER A 505 41.02 30.98 -4.10
CA SER A 505 42.48 30.87 -4.25
C SER A 505 43.06 30.07 -3.10
N GLU A 506 43.75 28.98 -3.44
CA GLU A 506 44.53 28.15 -2.53
C GLU A 506 45.81 28.89 -2.08
N ARG A 507 46.04 28.99 -0.77
CA ARG A 507 47.27 28.49 -0.11
C ARG A 507 47.24 28.68 1.41
N CYS A 508 47.47 27.54 2.08
CA CYS A 508 48.09 27.28 3.38
C CYS A 508 48.52 28.47 4.26
N PHE A 509 48.00 28.56 5.49
CA PHE A 509 48.76 28.37 6.75
C PHE A 509 47.86 28.56 7.99
N SER A 510 47.95 27.58 8.90
CA SER A 510 48.01 27.72 10.36
C SER A 510 46.84 28.30 11.18
N SER A 511 46.43 27.46 12.14
CA SER A 511 46.00 27.77 13.51
C SER A 511 44.82 28.72 13.73
N SER A 512 43.63 28.13 13.91
CA SER A 512 42.94 28.23 15.21
C SER A 512 41.88 27.13 15.32
N VAL A 513 42.12 26.24 16.28
CA VAL A 513 41.11 25.36 16.85
C VAL A 513 40.10 26.27 17.57
N ALA A 514 38.91 26.45 16.99
CA ALA A 514 37.79 27.11 17.67
C ALA A 514 36.55 26.22 17.52
N ALA A 515 36.09 25.72 18.68
CA ALA A 515 35.11 24.65 18.84
C ALA A 515 33.76 24.95 18.17
N ARG A 516 33.30 24.03 17.30
CA ARG A 516 31.87 23.90 16.98
C ARG A 516 31.14 23.50 18.26
N ALA A 517 30.24 24.34 18.75
CA ALA A 517 29.38 24.00 19.89
C ALA A 517 28.60 22.71 19.59
N GLN A 518 28.91 21.63 20.31
CA GLN A 518 28.20 20.36 20.23
C GLN A 518 26.75 20.57 20.67
N LYS A 519 25.78 20.28 19.80
CA LYS A 519 24.35 20.30 20.16
C LYS A 519 24.12 19.25 21.26
N LYS A 520 23.75 19.70 22.45
CA LYS A 520 23.45 18.83 23.60
C LYS A 520 22.01 18.34 23.50
N TYR A 521 21.80 17.03 23.62
CA TYR A 521 20.47 16.41 23.62
C TYR A 521 20.04 16.06 25.03
N GLU A 522 18.73 16.07 25.27
CA GLU A 522 18.18 15.55 26.52
C GLU A 522 18.22 14.02 26.52
N ALA A 523 17.94 13.40 25.36
CA ALA A 523 17.99 11.96 25.21
C ALA A 523 18.54 11.53 23.85
N VAL A 524 19.27 10.42 23.84
CA VAL A 524 19.57 9.62 22.66
C VAL A 524 18.80 8.32 22.79
N VAL A 525 17.92 8.03 21.82
CA VAL A 525 17.16 6.78 21.76
C VAL A 525 17.68 5.96 20.59
N VAL A 526 18.03 4.69 20.85
CA VAL A 526 18.58 3.78 19.84
C VAL A 526 17.57 2.71 19.49
N GLY A 527 17.16 2.64 18.22
CA GLY A 527 16.17 1.71 17.68
C GLY A 527 14.78 2.32 17.54
N ALA A 528 14.13 2.07 16.41
CA ALA A 528 12.78 2.53 16.06
C ALA A 528 11.75 1.39 15.93
N GLY A 529 11.99 0.27 16.61
CA GLY A 529 10.96 -0.75 16.86
C GLY A 529 9.88 -0.25 17.83
N PRO A 530 8.86 -1.07 18.13
CA PRO A 530 7.70 -0.63 18.93
C PRO A 530 8.03 -0.07 20.32
N ALA A 531 9.08 -0.58 20.97
CA ALA A 531 9.56 -0.04 22.23
C ALA A 531 10.26 1.31 22.07
N GLY A 532 11.07 1.49 21.02
CA GLY A 532 11.75 2.76 20.73
C GLY A 532 10.75 3.87 20.41
N VAL A 533 9.72 3.56 19.61
CA VAL A 533 8.60 4.47 19.36
C VAL A 533 7.94 4.89 20.67
N ALA A 534 7.60 3.93 21.54
CA ALA A 534 6.96 4.20 22.82
C ALA A 534 7.86 5.00 23.78
N VAL A 535 9.18 4.76 23.80
CA VAL A 535 10.15 5.53 24.57
C VAL A 535 10.13 7.00 24.13
N VAL A 536 10.23 7.27 22.83
CA VAL A 536 10.20 8.64 22.31
C VAL A 536 8.88 9.33 22.70
N GLY A 537 7.75 8.65 22.52
CA GLY A 537 6.44 9.16 22.94
C GLY A 537 6.36 9.52 24.43
N ASN A 538 6.86 8.64 25.31
CA ASN A 538 6.86 8.88 26.75
C ASN A 538 7.88 9.95 27.18
N LEU A 539 9.04 10.07 26.53
CA LEU A 539 9.98 11.16 26.79
C LEU A 539 9.37 12.52 26.45
N LEU A 540 8.68 12.62 25.31
CA LEU A 540 7.95 13.83 24.93
C LEU A 540 6.79 14.15 25.88
N GLU A 541 6.06 13.14 26.36
CA GLU A 541 5.03 13.30 27.41
C GLU A 541 5.62 13.91 28.68
N GLN A 542 6.86 13.56 29.03
CA GLN A 542 7.61 14.15 30.16
C GLN A 542 8.36 15.44 29.80
N LYS A 543 8.09 16.02 28.62
CA LYS A 543 8.74 17.25 28.11
C LYS A 543 10.28 17.15 28.02
N LYS A 544 10.81 15.94 27.80
CA LYS A 544 12.24 15.69 27.62
C LYS A 544 12.61 15.80 26.14
N SER A 545 13.06 16.99 25.75
CA SER A 545 13.50 17.32 24.38
C SER A 545 14.66 18.34 24.44
N PRO A 546 15.56 18.40 23.45
CA PRO A 546 15.55 17.66 22.17
C PRO A 546 15.98 16.21 22.31
N ILE A 547 15.40 15.33 21.48
CA ILE A 547 15.72 13.89 21.40
C ILE A 547 16.46 13.62 20.09
N LEU A 548 17.61 12.94 20.16
CA LEU A 548 18.23 12.34 19.00
C LEU A 548 17.79 10.87 18.91
N TRP A 549 17.00 10.54 17.90
CA TRP A 549 16.54 9.19 17.66
C TRP A 549 17.38 8.56 16.55
N VAL A 550 18.02 7.44 16.83
CA VAL A 550 18.93 6.75 15.92
C VAL A 550 18.35 5.38 15.58
N ASP A 551 18.18 5.10 14.29
CA ASP A 551 17.74 3.80 13.78
C ASP A 551 18.27 3.58 12.36
N HIS A 552 18.29 2.34 11.89
CA HIS A 552 18.76 2.03 10.54
C HIS A 552 17.77 2.51 9.46
N LEU A 553 16.45 2.45 9.70
CA LEU A 553 15.45 2.63 8.63
C LEU A 553 14.21 3.43 9.04
N PHE A 554 13.90 3.52 10.33
CA PHE A 554 12.66 4.11 10.86
C PHE A 554 11.38 3.47 10.31
N GLN A 555 11.40 2.16 10.05
CA GLN A 555 10.27 1.41 9.49
C GLN A 555 9.60 0.46 10.48
N GLY A 556 9.58 0.77 11.79
CA GLY A 556 8.94 -0.08 12.80
C GLY A 556 9.73 -1.34 13.21
N GLY A 557 10.99 -1.43 12.78
CA GLY A 557 11.90 -2.53 13.08
C GLY A 557 11.40 -3.89 12.59
N ARG A 558 11.82 -4.96 13.29
CA ARG A 558 11.53 -6.35 12.90
C ARG A 558 10.03 -6.69 12.82
N LEU A 559 9.18 -5.93 13.54
CA LEU A 559 7.73 -6.06 13.47
C LEU A 559 7.22 -5.88 12.03
N ASN A 560 7.76 -4.88 11.33
CA ASN A 560 7.42 -4.60 9.94
C ASN A 560 8.26 -5.39 8.95
N GLU A 561 9.54 -5.64 9.26
CA GLU A 561 10.46 -6.28 8.32
C GLU A 561 10.13 -7.76 8.08
N PHE A 562 9.79 -8.51 9.14
CA PHE A 562 9.66 -9.96 9.05
C PHE A 562 8.26 -10.49 9.37
N TYR A 563 7.44 -9.74 10.13
CA TYR A 563 6.27 -10.32 10.78
C TYR A 563 4.92 -9.84 10.24
N ARG A 564 4.86 -9.06 9.15
CA ARG A 564 3.58 -8.51 8.66
C ARG A 564 2.51 -9.59 8.42
N GLU A 565 2.92 -10.73 7.89
CA GLU A 565 2.04 -11.87 7.58
C GLU A 565 1.66 -12.71 8.81
N VAL A 566 2.29 -12.47 9.96
CA VAL A 566 2.05 -13.24 11.18
C VAL A 566 0.73 -12.80 11.83
N PRO A 567 -0.19 -13.73 12.15
CA PRO A 567 -1.37 -13.39 12.92
C PRO A 567 -0.97 -13.02 14.35
N SER A 568 -1.50 -11.91 14.84
CA SER A 568 -1.21 -11.47 16.20
C SER A 568 -2.00 -12.28 17.23
N ASN A 569 -1.38 -12.58 18.36
CA ASN A 569 -2.06 -13.08 19.55
C ASN A 569 -2.54 -11.94 20.49
N THR A 570 -2.42 -10.69 20.06
CA THR A 570 -2.82 -9.50 20.83
C THR A 570 -4.17 -8.99 20.34
N LYS A 571 -5.10 -8.76 21.27
CA LYS A 571 -6.41 -8.17 20.98
C LYS A 571 -6.26 -6.79 20.31
N VAL A 572 -7.05 -6.50 19.28
CA VAL A 572 -7.00 -5.26 18.51
C VAL A 572 -7.05 -4.01 19.40
N LYS A 573 -7.92 -4.00 20.42
CA LYS A 573 -8.04 -2.89 21.37
C LYS A 573 -6.71 -2.48 22.01
N ARG A 574 -5.79 -3.42 22.24
CA ARG A 574 -4.48 -3.14 22.85
C ARG A 574 -3.58 -2.33 21.91
N PHE A 575 -3.71 -2.49 20.59
CA PHE A 575 -3.01 -1.65 19.62
C PHE A 575 -3.60 -0.23 19.56
N VAL A 576 -4.92 -0.10 19.65
CA VAL A 576 -5.58 1.21 19.76
C VAL A 576 -5.12 1.93 21.03
N MET A 577 -5.12 1.23 22.18
CA MET A 577 -4.63 1.78 23.45
C MET A 577 -3.16 2.20 23.38
N TYR A 578 -2.31 1.48 22.62
CA TYR A 578 -0.92 1.89 22.39
C TYR A 578 -0.82 3.25 21.71
N ALA A 579 -1.63 3.52 20.68
CA ALA A 579 -1.67 4.82 20.03
C ALA A 579 -2.30 5.93 20.89
N GLU A 580 -3.12 5.56 21.87
CA GLU A 580 -3.79 6.50 22.78
C GLU A 580 -3.02 6.73 24.10
N GLY A 581 -1.94 5.98 24.32
CA GLY A 581 -1.23 5.90 25.60
C GLY A 581 -0.54 7.19 26.03
N VAL A 582 -0.14 8.04 25.08
CA VAL A 582 0.54 9.32 25.34
C VAL A 582 -0.02 10.43 24.45
N SER A 583 0.03 11.68 24.93
CA SER A 583 -0.51 12.84 24.21
C SER A 583 0.14 13.08 22.84
N PRO A 584 1.46 12.90 22.61
CA PRO A 584 2.04 13.08 21.28
C PRO A 584 1.46 12.10 20.26
N PHE A 585 1.13 10.87 20.67
CA PHE A 585 0.57 9.87 19.76
C PHE A 585 -0.89 10.16 19.43
N ARG A 586 -1.69 10.58 20.42
CA ARG A 586 -3.07 11.03 20.18
C ARG A 586 -3.10 12.20 19.20
N GLU A 587 -2.22 13.18 19.37
CA GLU A 587 -2.11 14.32 18.46
C GLU A 587 -1.76 13.86 17.02
N ILE A 588 -0.83 12.91 16.88
CA ILE A 588 -0.49 12.32 15.56
C ILE A 588 -1.70 11.59 14.97
N ALA A 589 -2.38 10.77 15.76
CA ALA A 589 -3.54 9.99 15.34
C ALA A 589 -4.71 10.88 14.88
N GLU A 590 -4.95 12.00 15.57
CA GLU A 590 -6.01 12.96 15.24
C GLU A 590 -5.68 13.84 14.03
N LYS A 591 -4.41 14.25 13.88
CA LYS A 591 -3.98 15.11 12.77
C LYS A 591 -3.73 14.35 11.47
N THR A 592 -3.48 13.04 11.54
CA THR A 592 -3.30 12.22 10.34
C THR A 592 -4.65 12.04 9.64
N PRO A 593 -4.81 12.45 8.36
CA PRO A 593 -6.08 12.29 7.64
C PRO A 593 -6.53 10.82 7.59
N ALA A 594 -7.84 10.58 7.69
CA ALA A 594 -8.42 9.24 7.53
C ALA A 594 -8.75 8.96 6.05
N PRO A 595 -8.64 7.70 5.57
CA PRO A 595 -8.25 6.51 6.33
C PRO A 595 -6.73 6.44 6.60
N ASN A 596 -6.38 6.02 7.81
CA ASN A 596 -5.01 5.79 8.28
C ASN A 596 -4.95 4.57 9.21
N ALA A 597 -3.74 4.14 9.59
CA ALA A 597 -3.51 2.93 10.39
C ALA A 597 -4.29 2.92 11.72
N TYR A 598 -4.39 4.06 12.40
CA TYR A 598 -5.16 4.18 13.64
C TYR A 598 -6.67 4.06 13.42
N SER A 599 -7.22 4.80 12.45
CA SER A 599 -8.65 4.71 12.09
C SER A 599 -9.04 3.33 11.58
N HIS A 600 -8.12 2.64 10.89
CA HIS A 600 -8.31 1.25 10.45
C HIS A 600 -8.40 0.30 11.64
N LEU A 601 -7.45 0.35 12.58
CA LEU A 601 -7.47 -0.46 13.81
C LEU A 601 -8.72 -0.19 14.66
N LYS A 602 -9.20 1.05 14.73
CA LYS A 602 -10.48 1.38 15.39
C LYS A 602 -11.70 0.79 14.70
N GLY A 603 -11.63 0.59 13.39
CA GLY A 603 -12.72 -0.01 12.60
C GLY A 603 -12.80 -1.54 12.69
N LEU A 604 -11.75 -2.21 13.18
CA LEU A 604 -11.71 -3.66 13.37
C LEU A 604 -12.45 -4.09 14.66
N GLU A 605 -12.73 -5.39 14.78
CA GLU A 605 -13.32 -5.97 15.98
C GLU A 605 -12.36 -5.88 17.17
N GLN A 606 -12.75 -5.15 18.22
CA GLN A 606 -11.84 -4.75 19.31
C GLN A 606 -11.42 -5.90 20.24
N GLU A 607 -12.28 -6.90 20.42
CA GLU A 607 -11.97 -8.11 21.20
C GLU A 607 -11.30 -9.21 20.36
N GLY A 608 -11.34 -9.10 19.02
CA GLY A 608 -10.65 -9.99 18.11
C GLY A 608 -9.15 -9.71 18.01
N THR A 609 -8.46 -10.49 17.18
CA THR A 609 -7.06 -10.28 16.81
C THR A 609 -6.95 -9.78 15.37
N CYS A 610 -5.77 -9.33 14.95
CA CYS A 610 -5.47 -8.92 13.58
C CYS A 610 -4.10 -9.44 13.16
N HIS A 611 -3.70 -9.22 11.90
CA HIS A 611 -2.31 -9.45 11.51
C HIS A 611 -1.39 -8.42 12.17
N ILE A 612 -0.12 -8.78 12.28
CA ILE A 612 0.92 -7.87 12.75
C ILE A 612 1.14 -6.72 11.76
N ALA A 613 0.78 -6.87 10.47
CA ALA A 613 0.78 -5.80 9.48
C ALA A 613 0.08 -4.52 9.99
N GLN A 614 -1.12 -4.64 10.57
CA GLN A 614 -1.87 -3.48 11.08
C GLN A 614 -1.14 -2.79 12.24
N ALA A 615 -0.48 -3.56 13.12
CA ALA A 615 0.33 -3.02 14.21
C ALA A 615 1.62 -2.37 13.69
N ALA A 616 2.24 -2.91 12.64
CA ALA A 616 3.40 -2.34 11.97
C ALA A 616 3.06 -0.99 11.34
N ASP A 617 1.94 -0.91 10.62
CA ASP A 617 1.46 0.33 9.99
C ASP A 617 1.20 1.43 11.03
N LEU A 618 0.67 1.05 12.20
CA LEU A 618 0.51 1.96 13.34
C LEU A 618 1.86 2.51 13.83
N CYS A 619 2.86 1.64 14.04
CA CYS A 619 4.20 2.06 14.46
C CYS A 619 4.87 2.97 13.41
N ILE A 620 4.71 2.68 12.12
CA ILE A 620 5.25 3.52 11.03
C ILE A 620 4.57 4.89 11.02
N MET A 621 3.24 4.93 11.15
CA MET A 621 2.47 6.18 11.21
C MET A 621 2.94 7.05 12.38
N LEU A 622 3.05 6.48 13.58
CA LEU A 622 3.53 7.20 14.77
C LEU A 622 4.99 7.65 14.60
N THR A 623 5.85 6.79 14.07
CA THR A 623 7.25 7.14 13.78
C THR A 623 7.34 8.32 12.83
N LYS A 624 6.55 8.35 11.74
CA LYS A 624 6.50 9.48 10.80
C LYS A 624 6.10 10.78 11.48
N GLY A 625 5.08 10.75 12.34
CA GLY A 625 4.60 11.94 13.05
C GLY A 625 5.51 12.47 14.18
N LEU A 626 6.44 11.66 14.67
CA LEU A 626 7.47 12.08 15.64
C LEU A 626 8.68 12.68 14.91
N ASP A 627 8.66 13.98 14.64
CA ASP A 627 9.70 14.67 13.86
C ASP A 627 10.30 15.89 14.58
N ALA A 628 11.11 16.67 13.87
CA ALA A 628 11.79 17.84 14.41
C ALA A 628 10.83 18.91 14.95
N SER A 629 9.59 18.98 14.46
CA SER A 629 8.56 19.92 14.97
C SER A 629 8.14 19.59 16.40
N LYS A 630 8.37 18.34 16.84
CA LYS A 630 8.13 17.85 18.20
C LYS A 630 9.42 17.73 19.03
N GLY A 631 10.54 18.24 18.51
CA GLY A 631 11.85 18.16 19.18
C GLY A 631 12.54 16.80 19.02
N VAL A 632 12.23 16.04 17.96
CA VAL A 632 12.85 14.74 17.66
C VAL A 632 13.67 14.83 16.37
N ASP A 633 14.99 14.78 16.51
CA ASP A 633 15.91 14.70 15.37
C ASP A 633 16.18 13.23 15.05
N LYS A 634 15.91 12.81 13.81
CA LYS A 634 16.15 11.44 13.34
C LYS A 634 17.49 11.33 12.64
N GLN A 635 18.26 10.31 13.00
CA GLN A 635 19.54 10.00 12.38
C GLN A 635 19.55 8.54 11.91
N ILE A 636 19.78 8.35 10.61
CA ILE A 636 20.01 7.01 10.04
C ILE A 636 21.43 6.55 10.40
N GLY A 637 21.53 5.37 11.00
CA GLY A 637 22.80 4.73 11.35
C GLY A 637 22.73 3.88 12.61
N SER A 638 23.91 3.58 13.17
CA SER A 638 24.05 2.79 14.39
C SER A 638 24.88 3.51 15.45
N VAL A 639 24.66 3.17 16.71
CA VAL A 639 25.54 3.60 17.80
C VAL A 639 26.62 2.55 17.98
N SER A 640 27.89 2.93 17.81
CA SER A 640 29.02 2.01 17.96
C SER A 640 29.54 1.94 19.40
N SER A 641 29.57 3.08 20.08
CA SER A 641 30.01 3.19 21.48
C SER A 641 29.36 4.36 22.18
N ALA A 642 29.27 4.27 23.50
CA ALA A 642 28.85 5.36 24.36
C ALA A 642 29.70 5.39 25.63
N GLN A 643 30.22 6.57 25.96
CA GLN A 643 31.08 6.80 27.10
C GLN A 643 30.37 7.69 28.12
N TRP A 644 30.28 7.24 29.35
CA TRP A 644 29.86 8.05 30.48
C TRP A 644 31.00 8.93 30.96
N SER A 645 30.70 10.20 31.28
CA SER A 645 31.66 11.17 31.80
C SER A 645 31.31 11.63 33.22
N ASP A 646 32.31 12.06 33.98
CA ASP A 646 32.15 12.68 35.31
C ASP A 646 31.29 13.96 35.30
N SER A 647 31.01 14.51 34.12
CA SER A 647 30.10 15.65 33.93
C SER A 647 28.60 15.27 33.96
N ASP A 648 28.28 14.03 34.36
CA ASP A 648 26.92 13.47 34.45
C ASP A 648 26.18 13.40 33.10
N ASN A 649 26.93 13.15 32.01
CA ASN A 649 26.41 13.04 30.65
C ASN A 649 27.06 11.87 29.89
N TRP A 650 26.29 11.32 28.95
CA TRP A 650 26.72 10.36 27.94
C TRP A 650 27.31 11.05 26.71
N THR A 651 28.41 10.52 26.21
CA THR A 651 29.03 10.87 24.94
C THR A 651 28.84 9.69 23.99
N VAL A 652 28.04 9.86 22.95
CA VAL A 652 27.58 8.79 22.06
C VAL A 652 28.22 8.95 20.68
N ASN A 653 28.83 7.88 20.17
CA ASN A 653 29.43 7.84 18.84
C ASN A 653 28.49 7.14 17.87
N ILE A 654 28.07 7.87 16.83
CA ILE A 654 27.13 7.38 15.84
C ILE A 654 27.87 7.11 14.54
N LYS A 655 27.72 5.90 13.99
CA LYS A 655 28.21 5.53 12.68
C LYS A 655 27.06 5.69 11.66
N PRO A 656 27.10 6.70 10.78
CA PRO A 656 26.10 6.85 9.73
C PRO A 656 26.25 5.72 8.69
N ASP A 657 25.13 5.30 8.07
CA ASP A 657 25.16 4.37 6.95
C ASP A 657 25.63 5.10 5.67
N GLY A 658 26.93 4.98 5.33
CA GLY A 658 27.54 5.58 4.13
C GLY A 658 29.06 5.77 4.17
N LYS A 659 29.69 6.04 3.01
CA LYS A 659 31.14 6.33 2.86
C LYS A 659 31.45 7.83 3.03
N SER A 660 31.29 8.42 4.23
CA SER A 660 31.95 9.71 4.56
C SER A 660 32.02 10.03 6.06
N SER A 661 33.18 10.60 6.43
CA SER A 661 33.64 11.26 7.67
C SER A 661 33.46 10.58 9.04
N SER A 662 34.40 10.91 9.93
CA SER A 662 34.46 10.51 11.35
C SER A 662 33.10 10.57 12.06
N PRO A 663 32.76 9.57 12.90
CA PRO A 663 31.45 9.48 13.54
C PRO A 663 31.15 10.76 14.34
N PRO A 664 29.98 11.41 14.16
CA PRO A 664 29.59 12.51 15.02
C PRO A 664 29.50 12.02 16.47
N THR A 665 30.24 12.71 17.34
CA THR A 665 30.19 12.52 18.79
C THR A 665 29.13 13.46 19.37
N ILE A 666 28.16 12.92 20.09
CA ILE A 666 27.00 13.65 20.63
C ILE A 666 26.96 13.55 22.15
N SER A 667 26.68 14.65 22.85
CA SER A 667 26.45 14.64 24.29
C SER A 667 24.95 14.55 24.61
N SER A 668 24.59 13.70 25.57
CA SER A 668 23.21 13.48 26.01
C SER A 668 23.10 13.22 27.51
N ASN A 669 21.99 13.66 28.13
CA ASN A 669 21.70 13.34 29.52
C ASN A 669 21.20 11.89 29.68
N LEU A 670 20.42 11.41 28.71
CA LEU A 670 19.86 10.05 28.68
C LEU A 670 20.37 9.28 27.47
N LEU A 671 20.70 8.01 27.66
CA LEU A 671 20.92 7.02 26.62
C LEU A 671 19.92 5.88 26.83
N VAL A 672 19.02 5.69 25.87
CA VAL A 672 17.98 4.67 25.94
C VAL A 672 18.15 3.64 24.82
N LEU A 673 18.40 2.39 25.20
CA LEU A 673 18.71 1.29 24.29
C LEU A 673 17.45 0.47 24.00
N CYS A 674 16.90 0.63 22.79
CA CYS A 674 15.77 -0.14 22.25
C CYS A 674 16.23 -0.99 21.05
N THR A 675 17.38 -1.64 21.19
CA THR A 675 18.14 -2.30 20.10
C THR A 675 17.44 -3.50 19.47
N GLY A 676 16.37 -4.02 20.09
CA GLY A 676 15.63 -5.17 19.60
C GLY A 676 16.32 -6.51 19.86
N SER A 677 15.80 -7.56 19.23
CA SER A 677 16.24 -8.95 19.40
C SER A 677 16.21 -9.70 18.08
N VAL A 678 16.97 -10.78 17.98
CA VAL A 678 16.95 -11.74 16.85
C VAL A 678 16.60 -13.13 17.35
N PRO A 679 16.11 -14.05 16.49
CA PRO A 679 15.83 -15.42 16.90
C PRO A 679 17.09 -16.06 17.47
N THR A 680 16.91 -16.86 18.53
CA THR A 680 18.02 -17.62 19.09
C THR A 680 18.31 -18.80 18.19
N THR A 681 19.55 -18.89 17.73
CA THR A 681 20.12 -20.09 17.11
C THR A 681 21.26 -20.60 18.00
N GLY A 682 21.38 -21.93 18.11
CA GLY A 682 22.44 -22.60 18.84
C GLY A 682 23.07 -23.72 18.01
N PRO A 683 24.30 -24.15 18.36
CA PRO A 683 24.92 -25.29 17.70
C PRO A 683 24.08 -26.56 17.97
N LEU A 684 23.87 -27.35 16.93
CA LEU A 684 23.22 -28.66 17.00
C LEU A 684 24.29 -29.76 16.95
N PRO A 685 24.08 -30.93 17.58
CA PRO A 685 25.10 -31.98 17.71
C PRO A 685 25.44 -32.67 16.38
N VAL A 686 24.62 -32.45 15.35
CA VAL A 686 24.78 -33.00 14.00
C VAL A 686 24.67 -31.90 12.96
N SER A 687 25.32 -32.13 11.82
CA SER A 687 25.34 -31.24 10.64
C SER A 687 24.79 -31.97 9.41
N GLY A 688 24.70 -31.29 8.26
CA GLY A 688 24.23 -31.88 7.01
C GLY A 688 22.80 -31.49 6.59
N PHE A 689 22.20 -30.53 7.30
CA PHE A 689 20.94 -29.88 6.94
C PHE A 689 21.13 -28.38 6.74
N GLU A 690 20.19 -27.73 6.05
CA GLU A 690 20.15 -26.28 5.91
C GLU A 690 19.34 -25.63 7.04
N GLU A 691 19.87 -24.56 7.66
CA GLU A 691 19.11 -23.78 8.64
C GLU A 691 18.24 -22.75 7.91
N LEU A 692 16.92 -22.93 7.95
CA LEU A 692 15.96 -21.99 7.36
C LEU A 692 15.85 -20.67 8.14
N GLY A 693 16.13 -20.73 9.45
CA GLY A 693 15.89 -19.63 10.37
C GLY A 693 14.40 -19.44 10.71
N LEU A 694 14.13 -18.81 11.87
CA LEU A 694 12.77 -18.60 12.34
C LEU A 694 12.01 -17.53 11.54
N ASP A 695 12.68 -16.43 11.15
CA ASP A 695 12.02 -15.33 10.45
C ASP A 695 11.45 -15.75 9.10
N PRO A 696 12.20 -16.45 8.22
CA PRO A 696 11.65 -16.92 6.95
C PRO A 696 10.55 -17.97 7.14
N ALA A 697 10.67 -18.83 8.15
CA ALA A 697 9.68 -19.87 8.44
C ALA A 697 8.33 -19.32 8.94
N LEU A 698 8.32 -18.12 9.51
CA LEU A 698 7.10 -17.43 9.93
C LEU A 698 6.39 -16.70 8.77
N ASN A 699 7.04 -16.55 7.62
CA ASN A 699 6.52 -15.87 6.43
C ASN A 699 6.10 -16.92 5.38
N PRO A 700 4.79 -17.21 5.21
CA PRO A 700 4.36 -18.31 4.34
C PRO A 700 4.79 -18.18 2.87
N PRO A 701 4.66 -17.01 2.21
CA PRO A 701 5.18 -16.83 0.85
C PRO A 701 6.69 -17.07 0.72
N LEU A 702 7.47 -16.58 1.68
CA LEU A 702 8.92 -16.77 1.66
C LEU A 702 9.30 -18.23 1.94
N LEU A 703 8.65 -18.87 2.91
CA LEU A 703 8.85 -20.28 3.22
C LEU A 703 8.56 -21.17 2.01
N ALA A 704 7.46 -20.91 1.28
CA ALA A 704 7.10 -21.63 0.06
C ALA A 704 8.14 -21.48 -1.06
N LYS A 705 8.86 -20.33 -1.10
CA LYS A 705 9.91 -20.08 -2.09
C LYS A 705 11.24 -20.74 -1.71
N LEU A 706 11.53 -20.85 -0.42
CA LEU A 706 12.77 -21.42 0.09
C LEU A 706 12.77 -22.95 0.06
N LEU A 707 11.60 -23.57 0.15
CA LEU A 707 11.46 -25.02 0.08
C LEU A 707 11.13 -25.44 -1.37
N PRO A 708 11.87 -26.38 -1.97
CA PRO A 708 11.53 -26.92 -3.28
C PRO A 708 10.32 -27.86 -3.20
N SER A 709 9.38 -27.74 -4.14
CA SER A 709 8.13 -28.51 -4.15
C SER A 709 8.27 -29.92 -4.74
N ASP A 710 9.25 -30.14 -5.61
CA ASP A 710 9.38 -31.31 -6.47
C ASP A 710 10.17 -32.48 -5.85
N GLN A 711 10.92 -32.23 -4.78
CA GLN A 711 11.78 -33.23 -4.13
C GLN A 711 11.33 -33.59 -2.70
N PRO A 712 11.67 -34.80 -2.20
CA PRO A 712 11.45 -35.17 -0.81
C PRO A 712 12.18 -34.24 0.14
N LEU A 713 11.44 -33.68 1.11
CA LEU A 713 11.98 -32.79 2.11
C LEU A 713 11.54 -33.24 3.50
N THR A 714 12.42 -33.11 4.49
CA THR A 714 12.05 -33.29 5.89
C THR A 714 12.54 -32.09 6.67
N VAL A 715 11.61 -31.31 7.24
CA VAL A 715 11.93 -30.11 8.03
C VAL A 715 11.82 -30.44 9.51
N GLY A 716 12.94 -30.33 10.22
CA GLY A 716 12.98 -30.43 11.68
C GLY A 716 12.60 -29.10 12.34
N VAL A 717 11.56 -29.07 13.17
CA VAL A 717 11.15 -27.89 13.92
C VAL A 717 11.40 -28.13 15.40
N ILE A 718 12.27 -27.31 15.99
CA ILE A 718 12.68 -27.44 17.39
C ILE A 718 11.97 -26.39 18.24
N GLY A 719 11.22 -26.84 19.24
CA GLY A 719 10.52 -25.97 20.21
C GLY A 719 9.00 -26.10 20.16
N ALA A 720 8.34 -25.55 21.17
CA ALA A 720 6.87 -25.59 21.34
C ALA A 720 6.28 -24.21 21.67
N SER A 721 7.01 -23.14 21.33
CA SER A 721 6.54 -21.76 21.48
C SER A 721 5.41 -21.45 20.50
N HIS A 722 4.71 -20.33 20.71
CA HIS A 722 3.69 -19.85 19.76
C HIS A 722 4.23 -19.72 18.32
N SER A 723 5.47 -19.24 18.17
CA SER A 723 6.16 -19.19 16.88
C SER A 723 6.45 -20.59 16.31
N ALA A 724 6.81 -21.57 17.15
CA ALA A 724 7.02 -22.95 16.71
C ALA A 724 5.73 -23.54 16.13
N ILE A 725 4.61 -23.37 16.81
CA ILE A 725 3.31 -23.90 16.35
C ILE A 725 2.85 -23.21 15.06
N LEU A 726 3.11 -21.90 14.92
CA LEU A 726 2.89 -21.19 13.65
C LEU A 726 3.72 -21.77 12.52
N VAL A 727 5.01 -22.07 12.75
CA VAL A 727 5.87 -22.72 11.75
C VAL A 727 5.34 -24.11 11.38
N LEU A 728 4.93 -24.92 12.37
CA LEU A 728 4.33 -26.24 12.12
C LEU A 728 3.07 -26.12 11.26
N ARG A 729 2.20 -25.15 11.56
CA ARG A 729 0.99 -24.88 10.78
C ARG A 729 1.32 -24.44 9.36
N ASN A 730 2.30 -23.55 9.18
CA ASN A 730 2.74 -23.09 7.86
C ASN A 730 3.31 -24.25 7.04
N LEU A 731 4.17 -25.08 7.62
CA LEU A 731 4.74 -26.26 6.96
C LEU A 731 3.68 -27.29 6.64
N TYR A 732 2.73 -27.54 7.54
CA TYR A 732 1.60 -28.43 7.28
C TYR A 732 0.74 -27.93 6.12
N ASN A 733 0.45 -26.63 6.06
CA ASN A 733 -0.29 -26.04 4.95
C ASN A 733 0.44 -26.22 3.62
N LEU A 734 1.78 -26.09 3.59
CA LEU A 734 2.57 -26.39 2.39
C LEU A 734 2.53 -27.88 2.06
N ALA A 735 2.73 -28.75 3.05
CA ALA A 735 2.78 -30.19 2.87
C ALA A 735 1.46 -30.78 2.36
N SER A 736 0.34 -30.22 2.81
CA SER A 736 -1.02 -30.61 2.38
C SER A 736 -1.48 -29.93 1.09
N SER A 737 -0.69 -29.03 0.53
CA SER A 737 -0.99 -28.35 -0.73
C SER A 737 0.14 -28.50 -1.74
N THR A 738 1.01 -27.51 -1.85
CA THR A 738 2.01 -27.36 -2.92
C THR A 738 3.26 -28.20 -2.74
N HIS A 739 3.47 -28.84 -1.58
CA HIS A 739 4.68 -29.61 -1.26
C HIS A 739 4.32 -31.03 -0.76
N PRO A 740 3.67 -31.89 -1.56
CA PRO A 740 3.12 -33.17 -1.09
C PRO A 740 4.18 -34.14 -0.53
N LYS A 741 5.45 -33.97 -0.93
CA LYS A 741 6.60 -34.75 -0.47
C LYS A 741 7.28 -34.18 0.78
N LEU A 742 6.80 -33.06 1.32
CA LEU A 742 7.29 -32.46 2.55
C LEU A 742 6.84 -33.29 3.76
N ARG A 743 7.78 -33.55 4.66
CA ARG A 743 7.54 -34.15 5.98
C ARG A 743 8.10 -33.23 7.06
N ILE A 744 7.53 -33.34 8.25
CA ILE A 744 7.83 -32.47 9.38
C ILE A 744 8.21 -33.34 10.57
N ARG A 745 9.32 -33.02 11.22
CA ARG A 745 9.67 -33.59 12.53
C ARG A 745 9.63 -32.53 13.58
N TRP A 746 8.74 -32.68 14.54
CA TRP A 746 8.56 -31.71 15.61
C TRP A 746 9.23 -32.19 16.90
N PHE A 747 10.28 -31.49 17.33
CA PHE A 747 11.01 -31.76 18.56
C PHE A 747 10.47 -30.90 19.69
N THR A 748 9.91 -31.53 20.73
CA THR A 748 9.37 -30.83 21.90
C THR A 748 9.77 -31.48 23.22
N ARG A 749 10.13 -30.65 24.21
CA ARG A 749 10.53 -31.10 25.56
C ARG A 749 9.36 -31.34 26.51
N HIS A 750 8.25 -30.65 26.27
CA HIS A 750 7.14 -30.56 27.21
C HIS A 750 5.81 -30.55 26.47
N PRO A 751 4.71 -30.91 27.16
CA PRO A 751 3.36 -30.69 26.65
C PRO A 751 3.11 -29.22 26.30
N LEU A 752 2.18 -28.99 25.37
CA LEU A 752 1.74 -27.66 25.00
C LEU A 752 1.14 -26.94 26.21
N ARG A 753 1.40 -25.63 26.29
CA ARG A 753 0.91 -24.78 27.37
C ARG A 753 0.04 -23.69 26.77
N TYR A 754 -1.18 -23.55 27.28
CA TYR A 754 -2.12 -22.53 26.84
C TYR A 754 -2.18 -21.39 27.83
N ALA A 755 -2.57 -20.21 27.34
CA ALA A 755 -2.98 -19.15 28.22
C ALA A 755 -4.45 -19.35 28.60
N GLU A 756 -4.76 -19.15 29.88
CA GLU A 756 -6.09 -19.42 30.43
C GLU A 756 -6.63 -18.13 31.07
N GLU A 757 -7.84 -17.73 30.68
CA GLU A 757 -8.50 -16.61 31.34
C GLU A 757 -8.96 -17.03 32.75
N ARG A 758 -8.63 -16.21 33.74
CA ARG A 758 -9.04 -16.34 35.15
C ARG A 758 -9.67 -15.02 35.60
N ASP A 759 -10.21 -14.97 36.82
CA ASP A 759 -10.91 -13.80 37.38
C ASP A 759 -10.06 -12.52 37.31
N GLY A 760 -10.22 -11.76 36.22
CA GLY A 760 -9.53 -10.50 35.95
C GLY A 760 -8.09 -10.59 35.43
N TRP A 761 -7.52 -11.77 35.19
CA TRP A 761 -6.15 -11.93 34.68
C TRP A 761 -5.97 -13.18 33.79
N ILE A 762 -4.84 -13.29 33.10
CA ILE A 762 -4.56 -14.42 32.20
C ILE A 762 -3.39 -15.23 32.74
N PHE A 763 -3.62 -16.49 33.07
CA PHE A 763 -2.56 -17.43 33.43
C PHE A 763 -1.71 -17.73 32.20
N ARG A 764 -0.38 -17.68 32.34
CA ARG A 764 0.60 -17.82 31.25
C ARG A 764 0.38 -16.80 30.12
N ASP A 765 0.12 -15.54 30.47
CA ASP A 765 -0.16 -14.46 29.50
C ASP A 765 0.98 -14.22 28.50
N ASN A 766 2.23 -14.49 28.87
CA ASN A 766 3.38 -14.26 27.97
C ASN A 766 3.97 -15.56 27.41
N THR A 767 3.71 -16.69 28.06
CA THR A 767 4.34 -17.98 27.72
C THR A 767 3.38 -19.00 27.11
N GLY A 768 2.07 -18.83 27.29
CA GLY A 768 1.05 -19.73 26.78
C GLY A 768 0.62 -19.43 25.33
N LEU A 769 0.20 -20.48 24.62
CA LEU A 769 -0.45 -20.38 23.32
C LEU A 769 -1.80 -19.65 23.46
N LYS A 770 -2.13 -18.81 22.47
CA LYS A 770 -3.36 -18.00 22.42
C LYS A 770 -3.92 -17.90 21.02
N GLY A 771 -5.17 -17.44 20.93
CA GLY A 771 -5.83 -17.11 19.67
C GLY A 771 -6.05 -18.32 18.77
N ASP A 772 -6.09 -18.08 17.47
CA ASP A 772 -6.27 -19.09 16.42
C ASP A 772 -5.22 -20.21 16.47
N VAL A 773 -3.97 -19.88 16.81
CA VAL A 773 -2.88 -20.87 16.93
C VAL A 773 -3.13 -21.82 18.09
N ALA A 774 -3.67 -21.34 19.22
CA ALA A 774 -4.01 -22.21 20.33
C ALA A 774 -5.16 -23.17 19.99
N VAL A 775 -6.18 -22.68 19.27
CA VAL A 775 -7.30 -23.51 18.81
C VAL A 775 -6.78 -24.60 17.87
N TRP A 776 -6.00 -24.21 16.85
CA TRP A 776 -5.42 -25.17 15.91
C TRP A 776 -4.52 -26.21 16.59
N ALA A 777 -3.73 -25.80 17.59
CA ALA A 777 -2.88 -26.72 18.35
C ALA A 777 -3.70 -27.72 19.17
N LYS A 778 -4.78 -27.29 19.83
CA LYS A 778 -5.67 -28.18 20.58
C LYS A 778 -6.32 -29.23 19.69
N GLU A 779 -6.71 -28.84 18.49
CA GLU A 779 -7.40 -29.70 17.53
C GLU A 779 -6.45 -30.70 16.85
N ASN A 780 -5.16 -30.36 16.72
CA ASN A 780 -4.25 -31.11 15.84
C ASN A 780 -2.99 -31.66 16.50
N LEU A 781 -2.49 -31.08 17.60
CA LEU A 781 -1.17 -31.38 18.15
C LEU A 781 -1.19 -31.98 19.57
N GLU A 782 -2.34 -32.01 20.23
CA GLU A 782 -2.49 -32.69 21.52
C GLU A 782 -2.25 -34.19 21.41
N GLU A 783 -1.75 -34.80 22.49
CA GLU A 783 -1.32 -36.21 22.49
C GLU A 783 -2.44 -37.16 22.06
N ASP A 784 -3.67 -36.91 22.54
CA ASP A 784 -4.89 -37.68 22.25
C ASP A 784 -5.53 -37.32 20.90
N ARG A 785 -5.10 -36.23 20.27
CA ARG A 785 -5.67 -35.73 19.00
C ARG A 785 -4.76 -35.97 17.81
N LEU A 786 -3.45 -35.86 17.98
CA LEU A 786 -2.47 -35.87 16.89
C LEU A 786 -2.61 -37.11 16.01
N GLN A 787 -2.71 -38.31 16.61
CA GLN A 787 -2.82 -39.57 15.85
C GLN A 787 -4.08 -39.64 14.96
N SER A 788 -5.16 -38.95 15.35
CA SER A 788 -6.40 -38.88 14.58
C SER A 788 -6.49 -37.66 13.66
N SER A 789 -5.59 -36.69 13.81
CA SER A 789 -5.58 -35.46 13.02
C SER A 789 -4.94 -35.72 11.65
N PRO A 790 -5.44 -35.08 10.57
CA PRO A 790 -4.78 -35.09 9.26
C PRO A 790 -3.33 -34.61 9.29
N VAL A 791 -2.95 -33.82 10.30
CA VAL A 791 -1.57 -33.34 10.51
C VAL A 791 -0.59 -34.51 10.69
N SER A 792 -1.01 -35.62 11.29
CA SER A 792 -0.16 -36.81 11.47
C SER A 792 0.31 -37.47 10.18
N ASN A 793 -0.37 -37.23 9.05
CA ASN A 793 0.07 -37.72 7.74
C ASN A 793 1.40 -37.08 7.27
N TYR A 794 1.72 -35.90 7.82
CA TYR A 794 2.89 -35.12 7.42
C TYR A 794 3.85 -34.84 8.57
N LEU A 795 3.37 -34.89 9.82
CA LEU A 795 4.11 -34.52 11.02
C LEU A 795 4.34 -35.71 11.96
N GLU A 796 5.61 -35.92 12.31
CA GLU A 796 6.04 -36.83 13.35
C GLU A 796 6.48 -36.03 14.59
N LYS A 797 5.84 -36.29 15.75
CA LYS A 797 6.21 -35.68 17.04
C LYS A 797 7.33 -36.48 17.69
N ILE A 798 8.46 -35.84 17.92
CA ILE A 798 9.61 -36.36 18.65
C ILE A 798 9.61 -35.75 20.06
N ALA A 799 9.11 -36.50 21.03
CA ALA A 799 9.14 -36.10 22.43
C ALA A 799 10.54 -36.31 23.01
N THR A 800 11.18 -35.22 23.45
CA THR A 800 12.53 -35.23 24.02
C THR A 800 12.53 -34.67 25.45
N SER A 801 13.68 -34.67 26.13
CA SER A 801 13.90 -34.01 27.42
C SER A 801 15.28 -33.36 27.43
N LYS A 802 15.54 -32.44 28.36
CA LYS A 802 16.81 -31.71 28.41
C LYS A 802 18.04 -32.65 28.49
N GLU A 803 17.87 -33.82 29.09
CA GLU A 803 18.90 -34.84 29.26
C GLU A 803 19.09 -35.73 28.02
N ARG A 804 18.04 -35.89 27.19
CA ARG A 804 18.05 -36.76 26.00
C ARG A 804 18.11 -36.01 24.67
N GLU A 805 18.02 -34.69 24.69
CA GLU A 805 18.04 -33.87 23.47
C GLU A 805 19.21 -34.18 22.55
N GLN A 806 20.41 -34.39 23.12
CA GLN A 806 21.57 -34.72 22.32
C GLN A 806 21.38 -36.05 21.58
N GLU A 807 20.99 -37.12 22.29
CA GLU A 807 20.75 -38.44 21.71
C GLU A 807 19.62 -38.42 20.67
N ASP A 808 18.52 -37.72 20.96
CA ASP A 808 17.38 -37.60 20.05
C ASP A 808 17.75 -36.77 18.80
N TYR A 809 18.50 -35.68 18.95
CA TYR A 809 18.98 -34.90 17.81
C TYR A 809 19.96 -35.71 16.96
N GLU A 810 20.92 -36.41 17.55
CA GLU A 810 21.84 -37.30 16.83
C GLU A 810 21.11 -38.43 16.09
N LYS A 811 19.98 -38.89 16.63
CA LYS A 811 19.16 -39.94 16.00
C LYS A 811 18.29 -39.44 14.84
N TYR A 812 17.59 -38.31 15.02
CA TYR A 812 16.51 -37.91 14.10
C TYR A 812 16.87 -36.72 13.19
N LEU A 813 17.75 -35.80 13.59
CA LEU A 813 18.12 -34.67 12.72
C LEU A 813 18.92 -35.07 11.47
N PRO A 814 19.74 -36.13 11.43
CA PRO A 814 20.49 -36.48 10.22
C PRO A 814 19.62 -36.81 8.99
N SER A 815 18.34 -37.12 9.19
CA SER A 815 17.41 -37.34 8.07
C SER A 815 16.53 -36.11 7.76
N CYS A 816 16.73 -34.99 8.45
CA CYS A 816 16.13 -33.72 8.08
C CYS A 816 16.97 -33.06 6.98
N THR A 817 16.33 -32.50 5.97
CA THR A 817 17.00 -31.67 4.96
C THR A 817 17.16 -30.24 5.46
N HIS A 818 16.22 -29.77 6.28
CA HIS A 818 16.24 -28.42 6.85
C HIS A 818 15.88 -28.42 8.33
N VAL A 819 16.28 -27.37 9.04
CA VAL A 819 15.93 -27.17 10.46
C VAL A 819 15.49 -25.73 10.75
N VAL A 820 14.47 -25.61 11.60
CA VAL A 820 14.00 -24.35 12.21
C VAL A 820 14.11 -24.44 13.72
N GLN A 821 14.92 -23.55 14.32
CA GLN A 821 15.02 -23.41 15.77
C GLN A 821 14.04 -22.33 16.27
N ALA A 822 12.94 -22.73 16.90
CA ALA A 822 11.91 -21.84 17.46
C ALA A 822 11.97 -21.76 19.00
N ILE A 823 13.20 -21.56 19.50
CA ILE A 823 13.59 -21.69 20.91
C ILE A 823 13.70 -20.35 21.68
N GLY A 824 13.22 -19.26 21.08
CA GLY A 824 13.17 -17.94 21.70
C GLY A 824 13.98 -16.89 20.94
N PHE A 825 14.23 -15.77 21.62
CA PHE A 825 14.93 -14.62 21.06
C PHE A 825 16.11 -14.23 21.94
N LYS A 826 17.22 -13.84 21.31
CA LYS A 826 18.39 -13.26 21.98
C LYS A 826 18.47 -11.78 21.70
N LYS A 827 19.00 -11.03 22.66
CA LYS A 827 19.17 -9.58 22.56
C LYS A 827 20.18 -9.26 21.45
N ASN A 828 19.95 -8.16 20.73
CA ASN A 828 20.97 -7.62 19.85
C ASN A 828 22.16 -7.10 20.68
N GLU A 829 23.35 -7.11 20.07
CA GLU A 829 24.55 -6.61 20.72
C GLU A 829 24.37 -5.15 21.13
N LEU A 830 24.86 -4.82 22.33
CA LEU A 830 24.87 -3.45 22.82
C LEU A 830 26.03 -2.67 22.20
N PRO A 831 25.90 -1.34 22.04
CA PRO A 831 27.06 -0.50 21.81
C PRO A 831 28.09 -0.70 22.91
N VAL A 832 29.37 -0.48 22.60
CA VAL A 832 30.42 -0.55 23.62
C VAL A 832 30.17 0.54 24.65
N LEU A 833 29.84 0.15 25.88
CA LEU A 833 29.62 1.06 27.00
C LEU A 833 30.92 1.24 27.78
N GLU A 834 31.31 2.49 28.00
CA GLU A 834 32.55 2.84 28.71
C GLU A 834 32.30 3.83 29.84
N ARG A 835 33.11 3.74 30.89
CA ARG A 835 33.23 4.75 31.94
C ARG A 835 34.72 4.96 32.21
N ASP A 836 35.15 6.22 32.16
CA ASP A 836 36.55 6.61 32.38
C ASP A 836 37.54 5.87 31.45
N GLY A 837 37.12 5.62 30.20
CA GLY A 837 37.93 4.94 29.18
C GLY A 837 38.07 3.42 29.38
N LYS A 838 37.32 2.83 30.31
CA LYS A 838 37.25 1.38 30.52
C LYS A 838 35.87 0.85 30.15
N ARG A 839 35.83 -0.33 29.53
CA ARG A 839 34.58 -1.03 29.23
C ARG A 839 33.82 -1.32 30.53
N MET A 840 32.54 -0.96 30.54
CA MET A 840 31.63 -1.18 31.65
C MET A 840 30.81 -2.45 31.40
N GLU A 841 30.78 -3.33 32.40
CA GLU A 841 29.73 -4.35 32.48
C GLU A 841 28.52 -3.77 33.21
N ALA A 842 27.35 -3.91 32.59
CA ALA A 842 26.11 -3.34 33.08
C ALA A 842 25.01 -4.41 33.09
N SER A 843 24.36 -4.58 34.24
CA SER A 843 23.23 -5.49 34.44
C SER A 843 21.92 -4.72 34.36
N TYR A 844 20.95 -5.25 33.61
CA TYR A 844 19.67 -4.59 33.40
C TYR A 844 18.72 -4.83 34.57
N ASP A 845 18.15 -3.76 35.13
CA ASP A 845 17.08 -3.82 36.11
C ASP A 845 15.71 -3.69 35.42
N SER A 846 14.99 -4.80 35.35
CA SER A 846 13.66 -4.88 34.75
C SER A 846 12.59 -4.03 35.44
N GLN A 847 12.76 -3.64 36.71
CA GLN A 847 11.76 -2.87 37.45
C GLN A 847 11.84 -1.37 37.12
N SER A 848 13.05 -0.82 37.04
CA SER A 848 13.29 0.60 36.71
C SER A 848 13.55 0.87 35.22
N GLY A 849 13.94 -0.16 34.47
CA GLY A 849 14.42 -0.04 33.09
C GLY A 849 15.84 0.50 32.98
N GLY A 850 16.51 0.71 34.12
CA GLY A 850 17.89 1.18 34.20
C GLY A 850 18.91 0.04 34.20
N PHE A 851 20.16 0.41 34.42
CA PHE A 851 21.26 -0.54 34.58
C PHE A 851 21.98 -0.33 35.91
N ALA A 852 22.60 -1.40 36.41
CA ALA A 852 23.55 -1.35 37.52
C ALA A 852 24.93 -1.85 37.06
N ASP A 853 26.00 -1.22 37.52
CA ASP A 853 27.37 -1.61 37.19
C ASP A 853 27.82 -2.88 37.93
N GLY A 854 29.07 -3.31 37.72
CA GLY A 854 29.64 -4.50 38.38
C GLY A 854 29.68 -4.44 39.92
N LYS A 855 29.43 -3.28 40.55
CA LYS A 855 29.30 -3.12 42.01
C LYS A 855 27.84 -3.09 42.47
N GLY A 856 26.89 -3.17 41.54
CA GLY A 856 25.45 -3.06 41.84
C GLY A 856 24.96 -1.62 41.96
N GLU A 857 25.78 -0.61 41.63
CA GLU A 857 25.37 0.79 41.66
C GLU A 857 24.64 1.18 40.37
N ARG A 858 23.57 1.96 40.48
CA ARG A 858 22.78 2.40 39.32
C ARG A 858 23.63 3.26 38.37
N VAL A 859 23.68 2.87 37.10
CA VAL A 859 24.32 3.63 36.03
C VAL A 859 23.40 4.78 35.63
N LYS A 860 23.81 6.00 35.98
CA LYS A 860 23.02 7.20 35.70
C LYS A 860 22.83 7.41 34.20
N GLY A 861 21.63 7.86 33.84
CA GLY A 861 21.27 8.19 32.46
C GLY A 861 21.16 7.01 31.48
N LEU A 862 21.46 5.77 31.89
CA LEU A 862 21.42 4.60 31.01
C LEU A 862 20.16 3.77 31.25
N TYR A 863 19.37 3.59 30.19
CA TYR A 863 18.10 2.87 30.24
C TYR A 863 17.91 1.97 29.02
N ALA A 864 17.00 1.02 29.11
CA ALA A 864 16.63 0.16 27.99
C ALA A 864 15.17 -0.28 28.07
N ALA A 865 14.61 -0.62 26.91
CA ALA A 865 13.24 -1.10 26.81
C ALA A 865 13.04 -2.03 25.61
N GLY A 866 11.97 -2.82 25.68
CA GLY A 866 11.48 -3.66 24.58
C GLY A 866 11.73 -5.14 24.78
N ILE A 867 11.60 -5.93 23.72
CA ILE A 867 11.69 -7.40 23.81
C ILE A 867 13.04 -7.91 24.34
N ALA A 868 14.14 -7.18 24.09
CA ALA A 868 15.44 -7.48 24.66
C ALA A 868 15.57 -7.05 26.13
N TRP A 869 14.73 -6.11 26.57
CA TRP A 869 14.76 -5.49 27.89
C TRP A 869 13.33 -5.38 28.45
N PRO A 870 12.65 -6.54 28.65
CA PRO A 870 11.26 -6.53 29.05
C PRO A 870 11.11 -6.36 30.55
N GLU A 871 9.96 -5.83 30.96
CA GLU A 871 9.55 -5.84 32.37
C GLU A 871 9.39 -7.29 32.85
N ARG A 872 9.96 -7.59 34.02
CA ARG A 872 9.72 -8.85 34.73
C ARG A 872 8.46 -8.69 35.57
N VAL A 873 7.48 -9.54 35.32
CA VAL A 873 6.21 -9.58 36.06
C VAL A 873 6.09 -10.91 36.79
N VAL A 874 5.41 -10.88 37.94
CA VAL A 874 5.09 -12.08 38.72
C VAL A 874 3.58 -12.20 38.75
N ASP A 875 3.06 -13.34 38.31
CA ASP A 875 1.63 -13.60 38.33
C ASP A 875 1.12 -13.92 39.76
N PRO A 876 -0.20 -13.92 40.00
CA PRO A 876 -0.76 -14.25 41.33
C PRO A 876 -0.39 -15.63 41.88
N GLU A 877 0.09 -16.57 41.05
CA GLU A 877 0.56 -17.88 41.48
C GLU A 877 2.09 -17.91 41.76
N GLY A 878 2.77 -16.77 41.64
CA GLY A 878 4.20 -16.66 41.87
C GLY A 878 5.07 -17.00 40.65
N ASN A 879 4.48 -17.28 39.49
CA ASN A 879 5.25 -17.55 38.28
C ASN A 879 5.83 -16.24 37.72
N THR A 880 7.10 -16.28 37.35
CA THR A 880 7.77 -15.15 36.71
C THR A 880 7.59 -15.22 35.19
N GLU A 881 7.09 -14.13 34.60
CA GLU A 881 7.01 -13.92 33.16
C GLU A 881 7.68 -12.59 32.75
N TYR A 882 7.88 -12.41 31.44
CA TYR A 882 8.38 -11.17 30.86
C TYR A 882 7.31 -10.52 29.99
N ALA A 883 6.95 -9.29 30.30
CA ALA A 883 5.87 -8.56 29.64
C ALA A 883 6.31 -8.06 28.26
N VAL A 884 5.94 -8.80 27.21
CA VAL A 884 6.29 -8.48 25.82
C VAL A 884 5.03 -8.18 25.00
N GLY A 885 4.98 -7.00 24.39
CA GLY A 885 3.90 -6.56 23.52
C GLY A 885 3.75 -5.04 23.53
N LEU A 886 3.16 -4.47 22.47
CA LEU A 886 3.05 -3.01 22.28
C LEU A 886 2.44 -2.32 23.50
N TRP A 887 1.23 -2.72 23.89
CA TRP A 887 0.55 -2.12 25.04
C TRP A 887 1.29 -2.34 26.36
N LYS A 888 1.97 -3.48 26.53
CA LYS A 888 2.79 -3.77 27.71
C LYS A 888 3.99 -2.84 27.80
N PHE A 889 4.68 -2.62 26.68
CA PHE A 889 5.76 -1.62 26.61
C PHE A 889 5.25 -0.22 26.95
N MET A 890 4.09 0.18 26.40
CA MET A 890 3.50 1.48 26.71
C MET A 890 3.19 1.62 28.20
N THR A 891 2.50 0.63 28.79
CA THR A 891 2.13 0.62 30.22
C THR A 891 3.37 0.71 31.12
N TYR A 892 4.38 -0.12 30.82
CA TYR A 892 5.66 -0.12 31.53
C TYR A 892 6.35 1.25 31.46
N LEU A 893 6.49 1.79 30.24
CA LEU A 893 7.20 3.05 30.00
C LEU A 893 6.48 4.25 30.63
N THR A 894 5.15 4.29 30.61
CA THR A 894 4.38 5.34 31.29
C THR A 894 4.61 5.35 32.80
N ARG A 895 4.97 4.21 33.40
CA ARG A 895 5.37 4.11 34.81
C ARG A 895 6.82 4.56 35.00
N VAL A 896 7.77 3.91 34.34
CA VAL A 896 9.20 4.04 34.68
C VAL A 896 9.87 5.31 34.12
N VAL A 897 9.44 5.82 32.96
CA VAL A 897 10.09 6.99 32.31
C VAL A 897 9.97 8.26 33.17
N LYS A 898 8.93 8.34 34.02
CA LYS A 898 8.73 9.43 34.98
C LYS A 898 9.84 9.49 36.03
N ASP A 899 10.42 8.34 36.38
CA ASP A 899 11.46 8.21 37.40
C ASP A 899 12.88 8.20 36.80
N TRP A 900 12.98 8.21 35.47
CA TRP A 900 14.26 8.37 34.81
C TRP A 900 14.82 9.76 35.10
N ARG A 901 15.90 9.84 35.89
CA ARG A 901 16.58 11.07 36.29
C ARG A 901 15.79 11.97 37.26
N LYS A 902 14.99 11.40 38.15
CA LYS A 902 14.46 12.11 39.34
C LYS A 902 15.51 12.34 40.44
N ASP A 903 16.70 11.75 40.30
CA ASP A 903 17.81 11.82 41.26
C ASP A 903 18.88 12.82 40.82
#